data_AF-U2YLK8-F1
#
_entry.id   AF-U2YLK8-F1
#
_cell.length_a   1.000
_cell.length_b   1.000
_cell.length_c   1.000
_cell.angle_alpha   90.00
_cell.angle_beta   90.00
_cell.angle_gamma   90.00
#
_symmetry.space_group_name_H-M   'P 1'
#
loop_
_entity.id
_entity.type
_entity.pdbx_description
1 polymer ?
#
loop_
_entity_poly.entity_id
_entity_poly.type
_entity_poly.pdbx_seq_one_letter_code
_entity_poly.pdbx_strand_id
1 'polypeptide(L)'
;MFRSWYFAANRSAVNIDIESVWDEYRGKGVKIGVIDSQIDFTHSDLDGNYDLKSDYNFDQKSGDVSFTVKGADHHGTLVAGVIAAEGNNGVGSVGIASEATLVGYGVNYGAADAVDQVIKALHMSSAVDVVNNSYSFNRPFTDNFNKVSTLEAAVADPAETGRGGLGTVVVFSAGNGGGDDSSNFHNLQNSPYSIAVGAVDRDGEASSFTSLGANVLLSAAGRDVFTTEPGERFETKATGTSFSAPAVSAVAGLMLEANDQLGYRDVQQILGLSARREGLGEGISWGDGWVMNGSDHFNGGGKAFNDSFGFGFLNAHDAVRLAETWTLQQTAANRDTVSVEKDTSNAKLISDKVSHLQFAIDVDKDIAIEHVQLQLDFFWRNTADLDVYLTSPDGTKIRMVHDIPLTGGIDDLRNFKFGSVATMGENGSGRWIVDIHDRAPGSRDKNGDAHIGVVKDITLSIHGRTDGLKNDTYFYSDEFDSMAAADMSRRGLIDANGGIDAINAAMVTTDSKLDLSGASASQIAGVALKIDASIENAFAGDGNDMLIGNASDNRLRGGRGNDVFQASAGKDRIDGGAGSDRFLVGQAFADVTGSLLKTGEALFELAGKAMTTVSNVELFEFSDAVYGLSDLVKLWNGSTGVETKPEPEPEPEPKPEPKPEPKPEPKPEPTPEPEPEPTPEPTPDPEPIWTFSGTEGSDRVDGDHRNDVMRGLGGNDRFRARDGDDIVYGNDGLDYIMGNNGNDELFGGNGADVLLGDAGHDYLSGGAGDDMLYGGTGNDIIEGGAGRDVLVGAKGADSFVFDLKSIDAIDFVRDFDSRENDRIILHNADALQVNQVTIETDAGRTFVRHIADGEVTTLFEVAMTGGGDLSLAEVLQSNNSDGSTYIFS
;
A
#
# COMPACT_ATOMS: atom_id res chain seq x y z
N MET A 1 18.73 16.89 0.26
CA MET A 1 17.38 17.35 -0.13
C MET A 1 17.14 17.38 -1.65
N PHE A 2 17.84 18.22 -2.45
CA PHE A 2 17.51 18.39 -3.89
C PHE A 2 17.62 17.15 -4.80
N ARG A 3 18.20 16.04 -4.33
CA ARG A 3 18.32 14.79 -5.10
C ARG A 3 17.39 13.68 -4.62
N SER A 4 16.77 13.82 -3.44
CA SER A 4 15.85 12.83 -2.89
C SER A 4 14.47 13.05 -3.50
N TRP A 5 14.10 12.23 -4.47
CA TRP A 5 12.88 12.41 -5.26
C TRP A 5 11.60 12.27 -4.43
N TYR A 6 11.65 11.46 -3.36
CA TYR A 6 10.49 11.09 -2.55
C TYR A 6 10.16 12.07 -1.42
N PHE A 7 10.90 13.18 -1.25
CA PHE A 7 10.67 14.12 -0.14
C PHE A 7 9.49 15.08 -0.36
N ALA A 8 9.21 15.48 -1.60
CA ALA A 8 8.22 16.52 -1.88
C ALA A 8 7.44 16.27 -3.16
N ALA A 9 6.17 16.71 -3.18
CA ALA A 9 5.19 16.46 -4.24
C ALA A 9 5.57 17.01 -5.62
N ASN A 10 6.38 18.06 -5.71
CA ASN A 10 6.79 18.63 -7.01
C ASN A 10 7.85 17.80 -7.75
N ARG A 11 8.19 16.59 -7.26
CA ARG A 11 9.30 15.77 -7.78
C ARG A 11 8.88 14.41 -8.32
N SER A 12 7.76 13.86 -7.88
CA SER A 12 7.32 12.49 -8.18
C SER A 12 5.82 12.39 -7.97
N ALA A 13 5.19 11.42 -8.64
CA ALA A 13 3.79 11.07 -8.40
C ALA A 13 3.53 10.66 -6.94
N VAL A 14 4.54 10.12 -6.25
CA VAL A 14 4.46 9.72 -4.84
C VAL A 14 5.56 10.39 -4.02
N ASN A 15 5.23 10.79 -2.80
CA ASN A 15 6.18 11.43 -1.89
C ASN A 15 5.73 11.24 -0.44
N ILE A 16 6.68 11.39 0.48
CA ILE A 16 6.43 11.19 1.91
C ILE A 16 5.98 12.46 2.63
N ASP A 17 5.84 13.58 1.93
CA ASP A 17 5.52 14.90 2.49
C ASP A 17 6.31 15.23 3.77
N ILE A 18 7.65 15.17 3.69
CA ILE A 18 8.48 15.35 4.88
C ILE A 18 8.63 16.83 5.28
N GLU A 19 8.47 17.74 4.32
CA GLU A 19 8.70 19.17 4.54
C GLU A 19 7.66 19.78 5.49
N SER A 20 6.42 19.28 5.47
CA SER A 20 5.32 19.75 6.34
C SER A 20 5.50 19.38 7.83
N VAL A 21 6.44 18.48 8.12
CA VAL A 21 6.68 17.93 9.47
C VAL A 21 7.99 18.42 10.08
N TRP A 22 8.98 18.75 9.25
CA TRP A 22 10.35 19.09 9.69
C TRP A 22 10.49 20.39 10.47
N ASP A 23 9.50 21.28 10.44
CA ASP A 23 9.53 22.47 11.29
C ASP A 23 9.32 22.12 12.77
N GLU A 24 8.74 20.96 13.06
CA GLU A 24 8.35 20.53 14.40
C GLU A 24 9.10 19.27 14.85
N TYR A 25 9.27 18.30 13.95
CA TYR A 25 9.81 16.98 14.28
C TYR A 25 10.95 16.58 13.35
N ARG A 26 12.09 16.22 13.92
CA ARG A 26 13.31 15.81 13.20
C ARG A 26 13.95 14.54 13.78
N GLY A 27 13.26 13.85 14.69
CA GLY A 27 13.71 12.64 15.38
C GLY A 27 14.39 12.93 16.73
N LYS A 28 14.27 14.14 17.27
CA LYS A 28 15.03 14.56 18.44
C LYS A 28 14.66 13.73 19.67
N GLY A 29 15.67 13.23 20.36
CA GLY A 29 15.50 12.43 21.58
C GLY A 29 15.13 10.97 21.32
N VAL A 30 15.00 10.57 20.06
CA VAL A 30 14.73 9.18 19.66
C VAL A 30 16.03 8.48 19.27
N LYS A 31 16.19 7.23 19.70
CA LYS A 31 17.30 6.35 19.32
C LYS A 31 16.88 5.34 18.26
N ILE A 32 17.58 5.34 17.13
CA ILE A 32 17.33 4.41 16.03
C ILE A 32 18.55 3.51 15.85
N GLY A 33 18.37 2.22 16.09
CA GLY A 33 19.38 1.18 15.88
C GLY A 33 19.34 0.62 14.46
N VAL A 34 20.49 0.24 13.92
CA VAL A 34 20.61 -0.39 12.59
C VAL A 34 21.37 -1.70 12.74
N ILE A 35 20.69 -2.82 12.45
CA ILE A 35 21.29 -4.15 12.38
C ILE A 35 21.74 -4.40 10.94
N ASP A 36 23.04 -4.21 10.69
CA ASP A 36 23.64 -4.33 9.36
C ASP A 36 25.15 -4.59 9.46
N SER A 37 25.85 -4.58 8.33
CA SER A 37 27.29 -4.33 8.30
C SER A 37 27.68 -3.08 9.10
N GLN A 38 28.91 -3.04 9.61
CA GLN A 38 29.37 -1.95 10.47
C GLN A 38 29.20 -0.59 9.77
N ILE A 39 28.71 0.41 10.51
CA ILE A 39 28.51 1.77 10.02
C ILE A 39 29.82 2.58 10.11
N ASP A 40 30.08 3.40 9.09
CA ASP A 40 31.10 4.44 9.13
C ASP A 40 30.65 5.61 10.01
N PHE A 41 30.77 5.43 11.32
CA PHE A 41 30.46 6.46 12.31
C PHE A 41 31.40 7.67 12.27
N THR A 42 32.45 7.63 11.43
CA THR A 42 33.38 8.76 11.25
C THR A 42 32.98 9.68 10.11
N HIS A 43 31.97 9.30 9.33
CA HIS A 43 31.46 10.10 8.22
C HIS A 43 30.90 11.42 8.74
N SER A 44 31.30 12.55 8.16
CA SER A 44 30.87 13.90 8.57
C SER A 44 29.38 14.24 8.40
N ASP A 45 28.60 13.26 7.96
CA ASP A 45 27.15 13.35 7.79
C ASP A 45 26.42 12.49 8.84
N LEU A 46 27.16 11.74 9.66
CA LEU A 46 26.62 10.83 10.67
C LEU A 46 27.25 11.06 12.06
N ASP A 47 28.46 11.61 12.13
CA ASP A 47 29.28 11.63 13.34
C ASP A 47 28.68 12.46 14.50
N GLY A 48 27.94 13.52 14.20
CA GLY A 48 27.21 14.32 15.18
C GLY A 48 25.97 13.62 15.77
N ASN A 49 25.39 12.67 15.03
CA ASN A 49 24.21 11.91 15.44
C ASN A 49 24.52 10.52 16.03
N TYR A 50 25.79 10.08 16.00
CA TYR A 50 26.14 8.69 16.32
C TYR A 50 26.44 8.45 17.81
N ASP A 51 25.78 7.46 18.43
CA ASP A 51 26.06 7.01 19.80
C ASP A 51 27.07 5.86 19.84
N LEU A 52 28.36 6.23 19.80
CA LEU A 52 29.49 5.30 19.89
C LEU A 52 29.52 4.45 21.16
N LYS A 53 28.83 4.84 22.24
CA LYS A 53 28.84 4.07 23.49
C LYS A 53 27.91 2.86 23.42
N SER A 54 26.91 2.92 22.56
CA SER A 54 25.89 1.88 22.38
C SER A 54 26.16 1.01 21.14
N ASP A 55 27.11 1.39 20.28
CA ASP A 55 27.56 0.61 19.13
C ASP A 55 28.18 -0.72 19.56
N TYR A 56 27.89 -1.78 18.81
CA TYR A 56 28.49 -3.09 19.02
C TYR A 56 28.70 -3.86 17.71
N ASN A 57 29.89 -4.43 17.55
CA ASN A 57 30.20 -5.34 16.46
C ASN A 57 30.19 -6.80 16.92
N PHE A 58 29.29 -7.62 16.37
CA PHE A 58 29.07 -9.01 16.78
C PHE A 58 30.12 -9.98 16.21
N ASP A 59 30.70 -9.68 15.06
CA ASP A 59 31.81 -10.45 14.47
C ASP A 59 33.10 -10.27 15.30
N GLN A 60 33.40 -9.02 15.67
CA GLN A 60 34.56 -8.65 16.49
C GLN A 60 34.33 -8.92 17.99
N LYS A 61 33.08 -9.06 18.42
CA LYS A 61 32.66 -9.24 19.81
C LYS A 61 33.14 -8.10 20.71
N SER A 62 32.96 -6.87 20.23
CA SER A 62 33.50 -5.65 20.85
C SER A 62 32.55 -4.47 20.68
N GLY A 63 32.40 -3.67 21.75
CA GLY A 63 31.83 -2.31 21.69
C GLY A 63 32.88 -1.23 21.48
N ASP A 64 34.18 -1.57 21.59
CA ASP A 64 35.28 -0.70 21.14
C ASP A 64 35.44 -0.90 19.62
N VAL A 65 34.50 -0.33 18.87
CA VAL A 65 34.42 -0.53 17.42
C VAL A 65 35.46 0.30 16.68
N SER A 66 35.99 -0.28 15.61
CA SER A 66 36.81 0.45 14.64
C SER A 66 36.23 0.23 13.25
N PHE A 67 35.97 1.31 12.52
CA PHE A 67 35.58 1.22 11.13
C PHE A 67 36.82 1.16 10.22
N THR A 68 36.76 0.34 9.18
CA THR A 68 37.77 0.32 8.12
C THR A 68 37.07 0.00 6.83
N VAL A 69 37.24 0.83 5.80
CA VAL A 69 36.64 0.59 4.48
C VAL A 69 37.19 -0.72 3.91
N LYS A 70 36.39 -1.80 3.98
CA LYS A 70 36.70 -3.12 3.43
C LYS A 70 35.54 -3.60 2.56
N GLY A 71 35.70 -3.55 1.24
CA GLY A 71 34.80 -4.26 0.31
C GLY A 71 33.30 -4.05 0.58
N ALA A 72 32.57 -5.15 0.82
CA ALA A 72 31.11 -5.18 1.03
C ALA A 72 30.60 -4.51 2.34
N ASP A 73 31.48 -4.03 3.22
CA ASP A 73 31.12 -3.29 4.45
C ASP A 73 30.75 -1.83 4.14
N HIS A 74 29.71 -1.63 3.34
CA HIS A 74 29.17 -0.30 3.03
C HIS A 74 27.69 -0.16 3.31
N HIS A 75 26.93 -1.26 3.25
CA HIS A 75 25.47 -1.24 3.26
C HIS A 75 24.88 -0.53 4.50
N GLY A 76 25.41 -0.80 5.70
CA GLY A 76 24.91 -0.21 6.94
C GLY A 76 25.07 1.31 6.98
N THR A 77 26.13 1.84 6.35
CA THR A 77 26.35 3.29 6.24
C THR A 77 25.34 3.94 5.29
N LEU A 78 24.98 3.27 4.19
CA LEU A 78 23.96 3.78 3.27
C LEU A 78 22.58 3.80 3.94
N VAL A 79 22.25 2.75 4.69
CA VAL A 79 21.01 2.66 5.48
C VAL A 79 20.95 3.78 6.53
N ALA A 80 22.03 3.98 7.29
CA ALA A 80 22.12 5.01 8.32
C ALA A 80 21.90 6.44 7.77
N GLY A 81 22.42 6.73 6.57
CA GLY A 81 22.23 8.02 5.93
C GLY A 81 20.80 8.36 5.54
N VAL A 82 19.99 7.36 5.17
CA VAL A 82 18.56 7.55 4.90
C VAL A 82 17.84 7.94 6.19
N ILE A 83 18.25 7.34 7.31
CA ILE A 83 17.62 7.55 8.62
C ILE A 83 17.98 8.92 9.16
N ALA A 84 19.26 9.19 9.41
CA ALA A 84 19.69 10.33 10.22
C ALA A 84 21.02 10.95 9.76
N ALA A 85 21.23 11.03 8.45
CA ALA A 85 22.22 11.99 7.94
C ALA A 85 21.89 13.41 8.47
N GLU A 86 22.91 14.11 8.96
CA GLU A 86 22.76 15.38 9.65
C GLU A 86 22.18 16.47 8.74
N GLY A 87 21.20 17.21 9.25
CA GLY A 87 20.60 18.34 8.55
C GLY A 87 21.43 19.61 8.71
N ASN A 88 21.48 20.45 7.67
CA ASN A 88 22.06 21.80 7.71
C ASN A 88 23.56 21.89 8.09
N ASN A 89 24.31 20.79 7.97
CA ASN A 89 25.77 20.74 8.21
C ASN A 89 26.61 21.22 6.99
N GLY A 90 25.98 21.43 5.83
CA GLY A 90 26.65 21.81 4.58
C GLY A 90 27.34 20.65 3.86
N VAL A 91 27.05 19.41 4.26
CA VAL A 91 27.60 18.17 3.72
C VAL A 91 26.46 17.36 3.09
N GLY A 92 26.73 16.71 1.96
CA GLY A 92 26.02 15.49 1.62
C GLY A 92 24.50 15.48 1.51
N SER A 93 23.92 14.57 2.29
CA SER A 93 22.53 14.17 2.32
C SER A 93 21.75 14.92 3.40
N VAL A 94 20.51 14.50 3.66
CA VAL A 94 19.82 14.77 4.93
C VAL A 94 18.92 13.57 5.18
N GLY A 95 19.01 13.01 6.38
CA GLY A 95 18.17 11.90 6.81
C GLY A 95 16.75 12.40 7.12
N ILE A 96 15.78 11.50 7.03
CA ILE A 96 14.39 11.82 7.38
C ILE A 96 14.27 12.24 8.85
N ALA A 97 14.97 11.55 9.75
CA ALA A 97 15.07 11.85 11.17
C ALA A 97 16.46 12.44 11.49
N SER A 98 16.79 13.58 10.87
CA SER A 98 18.11 14.22 10.91
C SER A 98 18.65 14.63 12.29
N GLU A 99 17.84 14.58 13.35
CA GLU A 99 18.24 14.83 14.75
C GLU A 99 18.10 13.58 15.65
N ALA A 100 17.79 12.41 15.08
CA ALA A 100 17.77 11.16 15.80
C ALA A 100 19.17 10.66 16.15
N THR A 101 19.28 9.98 17.28
CA THR A 101 20.52 9.31 17.68
C THR A 101 20.65 7.96 16.99
N LEU A 102 21.72 7.75 16.23
CA LEU A 102 22.01 6.48 15.55
C LEU A 102 22.83 5.52 16.43
N VAL A 103 22.50 4.23 16.37
CA VAL A 103 23.26 3.14 17.00
C VAL A 103 23.52 2.04 15.98
N GLY A 104 24.77 1.58 15.86
CA GLY A 104 25.13 0.46 14.97
C GLY A 104 25.20 -0.88 15.70
N TYR A 105 24.65 -1.91 15.06
CA TYR A 105 24.76 -3.30 15.47
C TYR A 105 25.40 -4.10 14.32
N GLY A 106 26.74 -4.12 14.30
CA GLY A 106 27.54 -4.66 13.22
C GLY A 106 27.49 -6.18 13.11
N VAL A 107 26.97 -6.70 12.00
CA VAL A 107 26.84 -8.13 11.66
C VAL A 107 27.69 -8.44 10.42
N ASN A 108 28.40 -9.57 10.47
CA ASN A 108 29.08 -10.13 9.31
C ASN A 108 28.22 -11.22 8.66
N TYR A 109 27.40 -10.84 7.68
CA TYR A 109 26.48 -11.77 6.99
C TYR A 109 27.17 -12.91 6.22
N GLY A 110 28.47 -12.77 5.93
CA GLY A 110 29.27 -13.84 5.32
C GLY A 110 29.84 -14.86 6.31
N ALA A 111 29.69 -14.62 7.61
CA ALA A 111 30.21 -15.51 8.65
C ALA A 111 29.32 -16.75 8.85
N ALA A 112 29.94 -17.86 9.24
CA ALA A 112 29.22 -19.11 9.53
C ALA A 112 28.26 -18.98 10.73
N ASP A 113 28.47 -18.00 11.61
CA ASP A 113 27.64 -17.70 12.77
C ASP A 113 26.75 -16.47 12.58
N ALA A 114 26.54 -15.99 11.35
CA ALA A 114 25.73 -14.79 11.06
C ALA A 114 24.33 -14.82 11.72
N VAL A 115 23.66 -15.98 11.74
CA VAL A 115 22.34 -16.13 12.39
C VAL A 115 22.42 -15.90 13.91
N ASP A 116 23.49 -16.37 14.56
CA ASP A 116 23.73 -16.13 16.00
C ASP A 116 24.07 -14.65 16.27
N GLN A 117 24.77 -13.99 15.35
CA GLN A 117 25.01 -12.56 15.41
C GLN A 117 23.69 -11.77 15.32
N VAL A 118 22.82 -12.11 14.36
CA VAL A 118 21.48 -11.51 14.19
C VAL A 118 20.61 -11.70 15.43
N ILE A 119 20.54 -12.92 15.99
CA ILE A 119 19.78 -13.20 17.22
C ILE A 119 20.24 -12.27 18.36
N LYS A 120 21.55 -12.12 18.54
CA LYS A 120 22.09 -11.26 19.61
C LYS A 120 21.85 -9.77 19.34
N ALA A 121 21.92 -9.35 18.08
CA ALA A 121 21.64 -7.98 17.68
C ALA A 121 20.17 -7.61 17.96
N LEU A 122 19.22 -8.49 17.63
CA LEU A 122 17.80 -8.30 17.94
C LEU A 122 17.55 -8.18 19.44
N HIS A 123 18.14 -9.04 20.27
CA HIS A 123 18.07 -8.90 21.73
C HIS A 123 18.69 -7.59 22.25
N MET A 124 19.81 -7.15 21.67
CA MET A 124 20.46 -5.90 22.06
C MET A 124 19.63 -4.67 21.67
N SER A 125 18.80 -4.79 20.63
CA SER A 125 17.98 -3.70 20.12
C SER A 125 16.85 -3.25 21.05
N SER A 126 16.53 -3.99 22.12
CA SER A 126 15.63 -3.54 23.18
C SER A 126 16.10 -2.23 23.86
N ALA A 127 17.36 -1.82 23.63
CA ALA A 127 17.94 -0.58 24.15
C ALA A 127 17.67 0.67 23.27
N VAL A 128 17.07 0.52 22.09
CA VAL A 128 16.72 1.62 21.18
C VAL A 128 15.20 1.75 21.02
N ASP A 129 14.74 2.88 20.49
CA ASP A 129 13.32 3.15 20.30
C ASP A 129 12.78 2.49 19.02
N VAL A 130 13.57 2.52 17.96
CA VAL A 130 13.29 1.88 16.67
C VAL A 130 14.50 1.06 16.26
N VAL A 131 14.30 -0.14 15.70
CA VAL A 131 15.37 -0.94 15.10
C VAL A 131 15.07 -1.23 13.63
N ASN A 132 16.02 -0.85 12.78
CA ASN A 132 15.99 -1.09 11.37
C ASN A 132 16.76 -2.37 11.00
N ASN A 133 16.12 -3.20 10.18
CA ASN A 133 16.64 -4.47 9.68
C ASN A 133 16.52 -4.51 8.14
N SER A 134 17.50 -3.94 7.45
CA SER A 134 17.53 -3.87 5.98
C SER A 134 18.13 -5.13 5.32
N TYR A 135 17.82 -6.31 5.87
CA TYR A 135 18.27 -7.61 5.38
C TYR A 135 17.11 -8.61 5.32
N SER A 136 17.30 -9.68 4.55
CA SER A 136 16.41 -10.85 4.52
C SER A 136 17.24 -12.14 4.35
N PHE A 137 16.65 -13.28 4.71
CA PHE A 137 17.19 -14.56 4.27
C PHE A 137 17.03 -14.71 2.75
N ASN A 138 18.03 -15.30 2.10
CA ASN A 138 18.06 -15.44 0.64
C ASN A 138 17.30 -16.67 0.12
N ARG A 139 16.60 -17.40 1.00
CA ARG A 139 15.84 -18.60 0.67
C ARG A 139 14.56 -18.64 1.50
N PRO A 140 13.40 -18.87 0.86
CA PRO A 140 12.12 -19.07 1.56
C PRO A 140 12.23 -20.05 2.72
N PHE A 141 11.50 -19.79 3.81
CA PHE A 141 11.33 -20.67 4.97
C PHE A 141 12.60 -20.98 5.76
N THR A 142 13.72 -20.30 5.48
CA THR A 142 15.00 -20.53 6.18
C THR A 142 14.92 -20.15 7.66
N ASP A 143 14.15 -19.11 7.97
CA ASP A 143 13.92 -18.58 9.31
C ASP A 143 12.65 -19.13 9.98
N ASN A 144 12.11 -20.25 9.47
CA ASN A 144 10.97 -20.93 10.08
C ASN A 144 11.23 -21.15 11.58
N PHE A 145 10.40 -20.52 12.43
CA PHE A 145 10.53 -20.54 13.88
C PHE A 145 10.44 -21.95 14.48
N ASN A 146 9.84 -22.91 13.78
CA ASN A 146 9.82 -24.30 14.23
C ASN A 146 11.17 -25.01 14.03
N LYS A 147 11.99 -24.53 13.07
CA LYS A 147 13.34 -25.05 12.81
C LYS A 147 14.39 -24.30 13.61
N VAL A 148 14.22 -22.99 13.79
CA VAL A 148 15.14 -22.11 14.51
C VAL A 148 14.36 -21.32 15.58
N SER A 149 13.94 -22.02 16.64
CA SER A 149 13.03 -21.47 17.66
C SER A 149 13.56 -20.28 18.45
N THR A 150 14.88 -20.04 18.43
CA THR A 150 15.47 -18.85 19.05
C THR A 150 15.17 -17.56 18.29
N LEU A 151 14.85 -17.61 16.99
CA LEU A 151 14.53 -16.40 16.22
C LEU A 151 13.19 -15.77 16.63
N GLU A 152 12.18 -16.58 16.97
CA GLU A 152 10.88 -16.07 17.44
C GLU A 152 11.03 -15.25 18.72
N ALA A 153 11.79 -15.77 19.69
CA ALA A 153 12.09 -15.06 20.92
C ALA A 153 12.97 -13.82 20.68
N ALA A 154 13.89 -13.88 19.71
CA ALA A 154 14.79 -12.76 19.40
C ALA A 154 14.04 -11.56 18.81
N VAL A 155 13.08 -11.78 17.91
CA VAL A 155 12.28 -10.68 17.33
C VAL A 155 11.20 -10.17 18.29
N ALA A 156 10.69 -11.02 19.18
CA ALA A 156 9.71 -10.63 20.19
C ALA A 156 10.31 -9.77 21.30
N ASP A 157 11.53 -10.09 21.77
CA ASP A 157 12.19 -9.42 22.90
C ASP A 157 12.23 -7.88 22.82
N PRO A 158 12.67 -7.24 21.71
CA PRO A 158 12.65 -5.79 21.58
C PRO A 158 11.23 -5.21 21.61
N ALA A 159 10.26 -5.85 20.96
CA ALA A 159 8.87 -5.40 20.97
C ALA A 159 8.17 -5.61 22.34
N GLU A 160 8.62 -6.57 23.14
CA GLU A 160 8.05 -6.88 24.47
C GLU A 160 8.67 -6.06 25.59
N THR A 161 9.97 -5.79 25.52
CA THR A 161 10.74 -5.22 26.65
C THR A 161 11.27 -3.82 26.37
N GLY A 162 11.43 -3.45 25.10
CA GLY A 162 11.94 -2.16 24.68
C GLY A 162 11.11 -0.98 25.19
N ARG A 163 11.73 0.18 25.33
CA ARG A 163 11.07 1.43 25.73
C ARG A 163 10.22 1.31 27.01
N GLY A 164 10.70 0.53 27.99
CA GLY A 164 9.99 0.32 29.25
C GLY A 164 8.70 -0.52 29.14
N GLY A 165 8.59 -1.35 28.10
CA GLY A 165 7.41 -2.18 27.81
C GLY A 165 6.45 -1.57 26.79
N LEU A 166 6.70 -0.34 26.30
CA LEU A 166 6.01 0.19 25.12
C LEU A 166 6.39 -0.60 23.85
N GLY A 167 7.59 -1.18 23.84
CA GLY A 167 8.14 -1.97 22.75
C GLY A 167 8.97 -1.13 21.79
N THR A 168 10.17 -1.60 21.48
CA THR A 168 10.97 -1.09 20.36
C THR A 168 10.22 -1.39 19.06
N VAL A 169 10.13 -0.41 18.16
CA VAL A 169 9.51 -0.60 16.84
C VAL A 169 10.48 -1.38 15.95
N VAL A 170 10.09 -2.57 15.50
CA VAL A 170 10.95 -3.46 14.69
C VAL A 170 10.56 -3.36 13.22
N VAL A 171 11.45 -2.84 12.38
CA VAL A 171 11.20 -2.62 10.95
C VAL A 171 12.12 -3.51 10.12
N PHE A 172 11.56 -4.23 9.16
CA PHE A 172 12.25 -5.07 8.19
C PHE A 172 11.98 -4.64 6.76
N SER A 173 12.99 -4.76 5.89
CA SER A 173 12.76 -4.76 4.45
C SER A 173 11.97 -6.01 4.03
N ALA A 174 10.99 -5.87 3.13
CA ALA A 174 10.18 -6.99 2.65
C ALA A 174 10.99 -8.08 1.91
N GLY A 175 12.10 -7.70 1.27
CA GLY A 175 12.96 -8.60 0.50
C GLY A 175 13.22 -8.08 -0.91
N ASN A 176 14.24 -8.63 -1.57
CA ASN A 176 14.67 -8.24 -2.91
C ASN A 176 14.50 -9.39 -3.93
N GLY A 177 13.61 -10.35 -3.66
CA GLY A 177 13.40 -11.52 -4.51
C GLY A 177 12.45 -11.29 -5.68
N GLY A 178 11.75 -10.16 -5.75
CA GLY A 178 10.77 -9.89 -6.80
C GLY A 178 9.69 -10.98 -6.86
N GLY A 179 9.34 -11.42 -8.07
CA GLY A 179 8.45 -12.57 -8.27
C GLY A 179 9.03 -13.93 -7.82
N ASP A 180 10.35 -14.02 -7.60
CA ASP A 180 11.04 -15.25 -7.22
C ASP A 180 11.13 -15.44 -5.68
N ASP A 181 10.45 -14.60 -4.88
CA ASP A 181 10.32 -14.78 -3.42
C ASP A 181 9.11 -14.02 -2.87
N SER A 182 8.61 -14.40 -1.70
CA SER A 182 7.59 -13.66 -0.97
C SER A 182 8.09 -13.23 0.40
N SER A 183 7.79 -11.99 0.78
CA SER A 183 7.98 -11.48 2.14
C SER A 183 7.28 -12.37 3.17
N ASN A 184 6.16 -13.01 2.77
CA ASN A 184 5.39 -13.87 3.64
C ASN A 184 6.04 -15.24 3.89
N PHE A 185 7.15 -15.57 3.19
CA PHE A 185 7.91 -16.81 3.37
C PHE A 185 9.06 -16.67 4.36
N HIS A 186 9.16 -15.52 5.03
CA HIS A 186 10.16 -15.23 6.04
C HIS A 186 9.49 -14.84 7.35
N ASN A 187 9.65 -15.68 8.36
CA ASN A 187 8.99 -15.54 9.66
C ASN A 187 9.43 -14.29 10.44
N LEU A 188 10.63 -13.74 10.19
CA LEU A 188 11.03 -12.46 10.77
C LEU A 188 10.19 -11.30 10.21
N GLN A 189 9.92 -11.29 8.90
CA GLN A 189 9.13 -10.25 8.23
C GLN A 189 7.63 -10.41 8.45
N ASN A 190 7.11 -11.64 8.52
CA ASN A 190 5.67 -11.89 8.68
C ASN A 190 5.21 -11.99 10.15
N SER A 191 6.12 -11.74 11.08
CA SER A 191 5.87 -11.72 12.52
C SER A 191 4.95 -10.56 12.92
N PRO A 192 4.01 -10.74 13.87
CA PRO A 192 3.18 -9.65 14.40
C PRO A 192 3.99 -8.57 15.16
N TYR A 193 5.26 -8.84 15.46
CA TYR A 193 6.17 -7.88 16.08
C TYR A 193 6.88 -6.97 15.08
N SER A 194 6.83 -7.32 13.79
CA SER A 194 7.62 -6.67 12.74
C SER A 194 6.76 -5.80 11.83
N ILE A 195 7.39 -4.82 11.20
CA ILE A 195 6.85 -4.05 10.07
C ILE A 195 7.63 -4.46 8.83
N ALA A 196 7.00 -5.12 7.87
CA ALA A 196 7.62 -5.41 6.57
C ALA A 196 7.35 -4.28 5.57
N VAL A 197 8.40 -3.80 4.92
CA VAL A 197 8.34 -2.61 4.05
C VAL A 197 8.71 -2.95 2.60
N GLY A 198 7.75 -2.75 1.69
CA GLY A 198 7.93 -2.90 0.24
C GLY A 198 8.62 -1.69 -0.42
N ALA A 199 8.97 -1.82 -1.69
CA ALA A 199 9.68 -0.79 -2.45
C ALA A 199 8.88 -0.27 -3.64
N VAL A 200 8.81 1.06 -3.74
CA VAL A 200 8.22 1.80 -4.88
C VAL A 200 9.31 2.60 -5.58
N ASP A 201 9.18 2.76 -6.88
CA ASP A 201 9.99 3.69 -7.66
C ASP A 201 9.36 5.10 -7.77
N ARG A 202 9.97 5.96 -8.57
CA ARG A 202 9.60 7.37 -8.67
C ARG A 202 8.28 7.60 -9.38
N ASP A 203 7.81 6.63 -10.16
CA ASP A 203 6.60 6.80 -10.98
C ASP A 203 5.36 6.25 -10.26
N GLY A 204 5.54 5.73 -9.04
CA GLY A 204 4.46 5.12 -8.26
C GLY A 204 4.32 3.62 -8.50
N GLU A 205 5.25 3.02 -9.24
CA GLU A 205 5.22 1.60 -9.55
C GLU A 205 5.96 0.77 -8.50
N ALA A 206 5.44 -0.43 -8.27
CA ALA A 206 6.12 -1.40 -7.44
C ALA A 206 7.46 -1.76 -8.08
N SER A 207 8.55 -1.62 -7.32
CA SER A 207 9.88 -1.91 -7.83
C SER A 207 10.02 -3.40 -8.11
N SER A 208 10.50 -3.77 -9.30
CA SER A 208 10.61 -5.16 -9.79
C SER A 208 11.32 -6.17 -8.86
N PHE A 209 12.10 -5.70 -7.89
CA PHE A 209 12.79 -6.55 -6.91
C PHE A 209 12.01 -6.70 -5.60
N THR A 210 10.96 -5.92 -5.35
CA THR A 210 10.21 -5.98 -4.08
C THR A 210 9.56 -7.35 -3.93
N SER A 211 9.83 -8.04 -2.82
CA SER A 211 9.15 -9.29 -2.51
C SER A 211 7.72 -8.98 -2.07
N LEU A 212 6.75 -9.65 -2.69
CA LEU A 212 5.32 -9.48 -2.43
C LEU A 212 4.90 -10.17 -1.13
N GLY A 213 3.82 -9.75 -0.51
CA GLY A 213 3.21 -10.55 0.55
C GLY A 213 2.09 -9.88 1.33
N ALA A 214 1.16 -10.70 1.82
CA ALA A 214 0.05 -10.25 2.67
C ALA A 214 0.50 -9.59 3.99
N ASN A 215 1.76 -9.78 4.39
CA ASN A 215 2.38 -9.20 5.58
C ASN A 215 3.05 -7.84 5.34
N VAL A 216 3.20 -7.39 4.08
CA VAL A 216 3.75 -6.06 3.78
C VAL A 216 2.80 -5.01 4.33
N LEU A 217 3.25 -4.19 5.28
CA LEU A 217 2.39 -3.19 5.93
C LEU A 217 2.19 -1.97 5.03
N LEU A 218 3.29 -1.48 4.47
CA LEU A 218 3.33 -0.32 3.60
C LEU A 218 4.61 -0.37 2.76
N SER A 219 4.73 0.52 1.79
CA SER A 219 5.93 0.66 0.97
C SER A 219 6.53 2.06 1.03
N ALA A 220 7.80 2.16 0.70
CA ALA A 220 8.51 3.43 0.62
C ALA A 220 9.50 3.43 -0.55
N ALA A 221 10.11 4.59 -0.82
CA ALA A 221 11.09 4.74 -1.88
C ALA A 221 12.22 3.73 -1.76
N GLY A 222 12.35 2.85 -2.76
CA GLY A 222 13.37 1.80 -2.78
C GLY A 222 14.29 1.85 -3.99
N ARG A 223 14.03 2.74 -4.96
CA ARG A 223 14.84 2.92 -6.17
C ARG A 223 15.43 4.32 -6.24
N ASP A 224 16.67 4.40 -6.73
CA ASP A 224 17.38 5.67 -6.92
C ASP A 224 17.42 6.57 -5.66
N VAL A 225 17.66 5.96 -4.50
CA VAL A 225 17.75 6.66 -3.22
C VAL A 225 19.12 7.34 -3.09
N PHE A 226 19.11 8.62 -2.73
CA PHE A 226 20.31 9.40 -2.46
C PHE A 226 20.67 9.29 -0.97
N THR A 227 21.89 8.82 -0.65
CA THR A 227 22.31 8.60 0.74
C THR A 227 23.83 8.67 0.92
N THR A 228 24.30 8.53 2.16
CA THR A 228 25.72 8.50 2.56
C THR A 228 26.42 7.22 2.12
N GLU A 229 27.70 7.30 1.77
CA GLU A 229 28.55 6.16 1.44
C GLU A 229 29.87 6.24 2.23
N PRO A 230 30.47 5.13 2.70
CA PRO A 230 31.70 5.19 3.49
C PRO A 230 32.83 5.99 2.86
N GLY A 231 33.59 6.67 3.73
CA GLY A 231 34.75 7.46 3.37
C GLY A 231 34.43 8.83 2.75
N GLU A 232 33.47 9.55 3.33
CA GLU A 232 33.04 10.89 2.89
C GLU A 232 32.49 10.91 1.45
N ARG A 233 31.71 9.89 1.08
CA ARG A 233 31.13 9.73 -0.25
C ARG A 233 29.61 9.69 -0.16
N PHE A 234 28.97 9.73 -1.32
CA PHE A 234 27.51 9.72 -1.43
C PHE A 234 27.09 8.80 -2.56
N GLU A 235 26.14 7.92 -2.27
CA GLU A 235 25.47 7.09 -3.25
C GLU A 235 24.27 7.87 -3.81
N THR A 236 24.11 7.83 -5.12
CA THR A 236 23.06 8.56 -5.84
C THR A 236 21.96 7.67 -6.39
N LYS A 237 22.18 6.36 -6.42
CA LYS A 237 21.26 5.39 -7.02
C LYS A 237 21.07 4.15 -6.15
N ALA A 238 21.10 4.30 -4.83
CA ALA A 238 20.90 3.18 -3.92
C ALA A 238 19.53 2.54 -4.19
N THR A 239 19.51 1.23 -4.41
CA THR A 239 18.32 0.50 -4.87
C THR A 239 18.14 -0.83 -4.13
N GLY A 240 16.92 -1.12 -3.69
CA GLY A 240 16.54 -2.27 -2.87
C GLY A 240 15.52 -1.90 -1.79
N THR A 241 14.72 -2.86 -1.31
CA THR A 241 13.83 -2.67 -0.14
C THR A 241 14.60 -2.31 1.13
N SER A 242 15.91 -2.58 1.15
CA SER A 242 16.88 -2.12 2.14
C SER A 242 16.96 -0.60 2.29
N PHE A 243 16.45 0.18 1.33
CA PHE A 243 16.35 1.65 1.41
C PHE A 243 14.93 2.15 1.70
N SER A 244 13.92 1.29 1.55
CA SER A 244 12.54 1.57 1.97
C SER A 244 12.36 1.41 3.48
N ALA A 245 12.89 0.33 4.07
CA ALA A 245 12.84 0.08 5.52
C ALA A 245 13.41 1.24 6.38
N PRO A 246 14.57 1.86 6.06
CA PRO A 246 15.09 2.98 6.85
C PRO A 246 14.20 4.23 6.76
N ALA A 247 13.50 4.46 5.64
CA ALA A 247 12.56 5.57 5.56
C ALA A 247 11.40 5.41 6.56
N VAL A 248 10.82 4.21 6.63
CA VAL A 248 9.78 3.88 7.62
C VAL A 248 10.33 3.93 9.04
N SER A 249 11.56 3.47 9.27
CA SER A 249 12.20 3.53 10.59
C SER A 249 12.39 4.96 11.07
N ALA A 250 12.75 5.87 10.16
CA ALA A 250 12.91 7.28 10.46
C ALA A 250 11.56 7.97 10.75
N VAL A 251 10.52 7.72 9.95
CA VAL A 251 9.17 8.26 10.20
C VAL A 251 8.59 7.72 11.51
N ALA A 252 8.80 6.44 11.83
CA ALA A 252 8.46 5.92 13.15
C ALA A 252 9.18 6.69 14.26
N GLY A 253 10.44 7.10 14.03
CA GLY A 253 11.15 7.99 14.95
C GLY A 253 10.50 9.36 15.11
N LEU A 254 10.00 9.98 14.02
CA LEU A 254 9.27 11.24 14.09
C LEU A 254 7.95 11.09 14.87
N MET A 255 7.23 9.98 14.66
CA MET A 255 6.02 9.67 15.41
C MET A 255 6.28 9.54 16.91
N LEU A 256 7.41 8.92 17.30
CA LEU A 256 7.80 8.77 18.71
C LEU A 256 8.31 10.08 19.34
N GLU A 257 8.82 11.02 18.54
CA GLU A 257 9.09 12.39 19.01
C GLU A 257 7.78 13.14 19.28
N ALA A 258 6.79 13.01 18.38
CA ALA A 258 5.47 13.62 18.52
C ALA A 258 4.67 13.02 19.68
N ASN A 259 4.80 11.71 19.90
CA ASN A 259 4.11 11.00 20.97
C ASN A 259 4.96 9.84 21.51
N ASP A 260 5.67 10.10 22.62
CA ASP A 260 6.52 9.10 23.26
C ASP A 260 5.75 7.98 23.97
N GLN A 261 4.42 8.09 24.09
CA GLN A 261 3.57 7.11 24.76
C GLN A 261 3.03 6.02 23.82
N LEU A 262 3.30 6.11 22.51
CA LEU A 262 2.92 5.08 21.55
C LEU A 262 3.61 3.76 21.88
N GLY A 263 2.84 2.68 21.95
CA GLY A 263 3.39 1.33 21.90
C GLY A 263 3.68 0.89 20.47
N TYR A 264 4.45 -0.19 20.31
CA TYR A 264 4.88 -0.64 18.97
C TYR A 264 3.70 -0.99 18.05
N ARG A 265 2.57 -1.46 18.60
CA ARG A 265 1.34 -1.79 17.85
C ARG A 265 0.59 -0.53 17.41
N ASP A 266 0.66 0.54 18.19
CA ASP A 266 0.10 1.84 17.79
C ASP A 266 0.85 2.37 16.57
N VAL A 267 2.19 2.26 16.57
CA VAL A 267 3.02 2.67 15.42
C VAL A 267 2.66 1.87 14.16
N GLN A 268 2.46 0.55 14.27
CA GLN A 268 1.99 -0.27 13.15
C GLN A 268 0.62 0.19 12.61
N GLN A 269 -0.34 0.44 13.50
CA GLN A 269 -1.68 0.87 13.10
C GLN A 269 -1.67 2.25 12.44
N ILE A 270 -0.95 3.21 13.02
CA ILE A 270 -0.81 4.55 12.46
C ILE A 270 -0.18 4.49 11.08
N LEU A 271 0.96 3.80 10.92
CA LEU A 271 1.63 3.66 9.62
C LEU A 271 0.74 2.99 8.58
N GLY A 272 -0.02 1.97 8.98
CA GLY A 272 -0.97 1.31 8.10
C GLY A 272 -2.09 2.25 7.67
N LEU A 273 -2.71 3.00 8.60
CA LEU A 273 -3.80 3.94 8.32
C LEU A 273 -3.36 5.15 7.49
N SER A 274 -2.16 5.66 7.76
CA SER A 274 -1.60 6.87 7.15
C SER A 274 -0.92 6.64 5.79
N ALA A 275 -0.74 5.39 5.37
CA ALA A 275 -0.20 5.08 4.06
C ALA A 275 -1.20 5.49 2.95
N ARG A 276 -0.70 6.11 1.87
CA ARG A 276 -1.54 6.64 0.77
C ARG A 276 -1.51 5.73 -0.46
N ARG A 277 -2.67 5.51 -1.07
CA ARG A 277 -2.80 4.81 -2.35
C ARG A 277 -2.59 5.77 -3.52
N GLU A 278 -2.97 7.04 -3.37
CA GLU A 278 -2.86 8.04 -4.43
C GLU A 278 -1.47 8.06 -5.08
N GLY A 279 -1.45 8.04 -6.42
CA GLY A 279 -0.23 8.04 -7.22
C GLY A 279 0.44 6.67 -7.38
N LEU A 280 -0.08 5.60 -6.77
CA LEU A 280 0.42 4.23 -6.99
C LEU A 280 -0.30 3.52 -8.13
N GLY A 281 0.45 2.68 -8.84
CA GLY A 281 -0.08 1.75 -9.84
C GLY A 281 -0.86 0.57 -9.24
N GLU A 282 -1.12 -0.44 -10.06
CA GLU A 282 -1.85 -1.66 -9.65
C GLU A 282 -0.93 -2.72 -9.00
N GLY A 283 0.38 -2.47 -9.02
CA GLY A 283 1.42 -3.30 -8.39
C GLY A 283 1.92 -4.41 -9.32
N ILE A 284 2.86 -5.23 -8.84
CA ILE A 284 3.34 -6.42 -9.57
C ILE A 284 2.40 -7.60 -9.26
N SER A 285 1.09 -7.33 -9.28
CA SER A 285 0.10 -8.30 -8.80
C SER A 285 -0.10 -9.41 -9.83
N TRP A 286 -0.33 -10.63 -9.34
CA TRP A 286 -0.73 -11.79 -10.15
C TRP A 286 -2.24 -11.76 -10.49
N GLY A 287 -2.80 -10.57 -10.70
CA GLY A 287 -4.20 -10.35 -11.11
C GLY A 287 -5.23 -10.13 -9.98
N ASP A 288 -4.82 -9.96 -8.71
CA ASP A 288 -5.75 -9.68 -7.60
C ASP A 288 -5.92 -8.16 -7.33
N GLY A 289 -4.99 -7.32 -7.81
CA GLY A 289 -5.05 -5.87 -7.70
C GLY A 289 -5.17 -5.34 -6.26
N TRP A 290 -5.78 -4.15 -6.12
CA TRP A 290 -6.12 -3.59 -4.81
C TRP A 290 -7.37 -4.24 -4.22
N VAL A 291 -7.26 -4.77 -3.00
CA VAL A 291 -8.38 -5.32 -2.22
C VAL A 291 -8.80 -4.31 -1.17
N MET A 292 -10.10 -3.97 -1.13
CA MET A 292 -10.67 -3.20 -0.03
C MET A 292 -10.99 -4.13 1.13
N ASN A 293 -10.51 -3.80 2.32
CA ASN A 293 -10.85 -4.56 3.52
C ASN A 293 -12.27 -4.23 4.03
N GLY A 294 -12.76 -5.03 4.98
CA GLY A 294 -14.13 -4.97 5.48
C GLY A 294 -14.36 -3.99 6.64
N SER A 295 -13.34 -3.26 7.08
CA SER A 295 -13.49 -2.25 8.14
C SER A 295 -14.36 -1.08 7.65
N ASP A 296 -14.95 -0.32 8.58
CA ASP A 296 -15.73 0.89 8.30
C ASP A 296 -15.15 2.15 8.96
N HIS A 297 -13.92 2.05 9.49
CA HIS A 297 -13.27 3.09 10.28
C HIS A 297 -12.34 4.03 9.49
N PHE A 298 -12.18 3.87 8.17
CA PHE A 298 -11.26 4.69 7.36
C PHE A 298 -11.97 5.38 6.19
N ASN A 299 -11.99 6.71 6.18
CA ASN A 299 -12.64 7.50 5.12
C ASN A 299 -14.07 7.01 4.83
N GLY A 300 -14.83 6.70 5.90
CA GLY A 300 -16.20 6.19 5.84
C GLY A 300 -16.37 4.75 5.32
N GLY A 301 -15.30 3.94 5.32
CA GLY A 301 -15.35 2.54 4.86
C GLY A 301 -14.03 1.80 5.10
N GLY A 302 -13.76 0.80 4.26
CA GLY A 302 -12.54 0.00 4.34
C GLY A 302 -11.31 0.72 3.80
N LYS A 303 -10.13 0.21 4.14
CA LYS A 303 -8.85 0.64 3.59
C LYS A 303 -8.37 -0.32 2.50
N ALA A 304 -7.77 0.24 1.45
CA ALA A 304 -7.21 -0.53 0.34
C ALA A 304 -5.90 -1.21 0.75
N PHE A 305 -5.69 -2.42 0.26
CA PHE A 305 -4.48 -3.21 0.47
C PHE A 305 -4.03 -3.85 -0.84
N ASN A 306 -2.72 -3.95 -1.06
CA ASN A 306 -2.10 -4.63 -2.19
C ASN A 306 -0.85 -5.38 -1.71
N ASP A 307 -0.54 -6.55 -2.28
CA ASP A 307 0.59 -7.38 -1.85
C ASP A 307 1.98 -6.78 -2.15
N SER A 308 2.05 -5.87 -3.13
CA SER A 308 3.25 -5.12 -3.51
C SER A 308 3.43 -3.89 -2.62
N PHE A 309 2.33 -3.22 -2.29
CA PHE A 309 2.36 -1.91 -1.64
C PHE A 309 2.00 -1.92 -0.15
N GLY A 310 1.43 -3.00 0.36
CA GLY A 310 0.73 -3.02 1.64
C GLY A 310 -0.49 -2.10 1.60
N PHE A 311 -0.65 -1.26 2.61
CA PHE A 311 -1.69 -0.23 2.68
C PHE A 311 -1.42 1.02 1.82
N GLY A 312 -0.24 1.12 1.20
CA GLY A 312 0.13 2.24 0.33
C GLY A 312 1.56 2.74 0.53
N PHE A 313 1.84 3.91 0.00
CA PHE A 313 3.11 4.60 0.12
C PHE A 313 3.19 5.36 1.45
N LEU A 314 4.37 5.32 2.08
CA LEU A 314 4.68 6.06 3.30
C LEU A 314 4.36 7.55 3.16
N ASN A 315 3.59 8.10 4.09
CA ASN A 315 3.35 9.53 4.22
C ASN A 315 3.70 9.98 5.65
N ALA A 316 4.76 10.80 5.79
CA ALA A 316 5.30 11.25 7.07
C ALA A 316 4.38 12.27 7.74
N HIS A 317 3.77 13.17 6.98
CA HIS A 317 2.75 14.10 7.47
C HIS A 317 1.64 13.34 8.17
N ASP A 318 0.91 12.49 7.46
CA ASP A 318 -0.27 11.78 7.97
C ASP A 318 0.10 10.91 9.18
N ALA A 319 1.24 10.22 9.13
CA ALA A 319 1.71 9.38 10.23
C ALA A 319 1.97 10.19 11.50
N VAL A 320 2.64 11.34 11.38
CA VAL A 320 2.95 12.18 12.55
C VAL A 320 1.71 12.90 13.07
N ARG A 321 0.86 13.45 12.19
CA ARG A 321 -0.39 14.09 12.61
C ARG A 321 -1.32 13.13 13.35
N LEU A 322 -1.40 11.89 12.86
CA LEU A 322 -2.19 10.87 13.53
C LEU A 322 -1.57 10.45 14.88
N ALA A 323 -0.23 10.40 14.98
CA ALA A 323 0.48 10.15 16.25
C ALA A 323 0.19 11.20 17.33
N GLU A 324 0.08 12.49 16.97
CA GLU A 324 -0.21 13.60 17.90
C GLU A 324 -1.58 13.49 18.57
N THR A 325 -2.53 12.84 17.90
CA THR A 325 -3.92 12.70 18.33
C THR A 325 -4.26 11.29 18.80
N TRP A 326 -3.32 10.35 18.68
CA TRP A 326 -3.49 8.98 19.12
C TRP A 326 -3.61 8.88 20.64
N THR A 327 -4.64 8.15 21.10
CA THR A 327 -4.96 8.04 22.54
C THR A 327 -4.90 6.62 23.08
N LEU A 328 -4.79 5.62 22.21
CA LEU A 328 -4.55 4.25 22.63
C LEU A 328 -3.09 4.06 23.03
N GLN A 329 -2.82 3.04 23.84
CA GLN A 329 -1.47 2.60 24.17
C GLN A 329 -1.41 1.08 24.06
N GLN A 330 -1.05 0.59 22.88
CA GLN A 330 -1.08 -0.81 22.50
C GLN A 330 0.34 -1.38 22.46
N THR A 331 0.57 -2.32 23.36
CA THR A 331 1.87 -2.95 23.65
C THR A 331 1.74 -4.47 23.56
N ALA A 332 2.84 -5.19 23.76
CA ALA A 332 2.77 -6.65 23.85
C ALA A 332 1.96 -7.11 25.07
N ALA A 333 2.01 -6.35 26.17
CA ALA A 333 1.38 -6.72 27.44
C ALA A 333 -0.16 -6.71 27.40
N ASN A 334 -0.75 -5.94 26.49
CA ASN A 334 -2.20 -5.86 26.28
C ASN A 334 -2.60 -6.32 24.86
N ARG A 335 -1.79 -7.19 24.22
CA ARG A 335 -2.17 -7.85 22.97
C ARG A 335 -2.97 -9.10 23.29
N ASP A 336 -4.20 -9.17 22.81
CA ASP A 336 -5.01 -10.38 22.85
C ASP A 336 -4.68 -11.28 21.67
N THR A 337 -4.92 -12.58 21.83
CA THR A 337 -4.80 -13.55 20.73
C THR A 337 -5.89 -14.61 20.83
N VAL A 338 -6.53 -14.87 19.70
CA VAL A 338 -7.52 -15.95 19.53
C VAL A 338 -6.94 -16.95 18.54
N SER A 339 -6.72 -18.19 18.97
CA SER A 339 -6.19 -19.25 18.10
C SER A 339 -7.20 -20.41 18.00
N VAL A 340 -7.51 -20.82 16.78
CA VAL A 340 -8.42 -21.93 16.48
C VAL A 340 -7.70 -22.92 15.58
N GLU A 341 -7.60 -24.17 16.05
CA GLU A 341 -7.09 -25.30 15.27
C GLU A 341 -8.24 -25.96 14.51
N LYS A 342 -7.98 -26.31 13.25
CA LYS A 342 -8.92 -27.02 12.40
C LYS A 342 -8.44 -28.45 12.17
N ASP A 343 -9.26 -29.40 12.61
CA ASP A 343 -9.13 -30.80 12.19
C ASP A 343 -9.41 -30.91 10.69
N THR A 344 -8.37 -31.24 9.94
CA THR A 344 -8.42 -31.44 8.48
C THR A 344 -8.73 -32.89 8.11
N SER A 345 -8.71 -33.80 9.08
CA SER A 345 -8.80 -35.24 8.92
C SER A 345 -7.79 -35.81 7.92
N ASN A 346 -6.61 -35.18 7.79
CA ASN A 346 -5.60 -35.51 6.80
C ASN A 346 -6.14 -35.44 5.35
N ALA A 347 -6.92 -34.40 5.05
CA ALA A 347 -7.48 -34.15 3.72
C ALA A 347 -6.37 -34.13 2.65
N LYS A 348 -6.71 -34.65 1.47
CA LYS A 348 -5.75 -34.84 0.37
C LYS A 348 -6.11 -33.99 -0.83
N LEU A 349 -5.16 -33.17 -1.25
CA LEU A 349 -5.18 -32.50 -2.54
C LEU A 349 -4.54 -33.45 -3.55
N ILE A 350 -5.19 -33.68 -4.70
CA ILE A 350 -4.71 -34.64 -5.71
C ILE A 350 -4.86 -33.99 -7.06
N SER A 351 -3.74 -33.75 -7.75
CA SER A 351 -3.67 -32.80 -8.86
C SER A 351 -4.64 -33.06 -10.01
N ASP A 352 -5.11 -34.28 -10.22
CA ASP A 352 -6.07 -34.63 -11.28
C ASP A 352 -7.47 -35.02 -10.79
N LYS A 353 -7.75 -34.88 -9.50
CA LYS A 353 -9.02 -35.34 -8.89
C LYS A 353 -9.66 -34.32 -7.96
N VAL A 354 -8.84 -33.50 -7.31
CA VAL A 354 -9.26 -32.51 -6.32
C VAL A 354 -8.46 -31.26 -6.63
N SER A 355 -9.08 -30.32 -7.34
CA SER A 355 -8.45 -29.06 -7.76
C SER A 355 -8.28 -28.07 -6.61
N HIS A 356 -9.05 -28.20 -5.53
CA HIS A 356 -8.88 -27.38 -4.32
C HIS A 356 -9.46 -28.05 -3.06
N LEU A 357 -9.00 -27.60 -1.89
CA LEU A 357 -9.51 -27.98 -0.57
C LEU A 357 -9.91 -26.73 0.21
N GLN A 358 -11.15 -26.71 0.71
CA GLN A 358 -11.68 -25.60 1.49
C GLN A 358 -11.98 -26.01 2.93
N PHE A 359 -11.60 -25.17 3.88
CA PHE A 359 -11.83 -25.37 5.32
C PHE A 359 -12.48 -24.14 5.94
N ALA A 360 -13.64 -24.34 6.60
CA ALA A 360 -14.26 -23.32 7.42
C ALA A 360 -13.74 -23.39 8.87
N ILE A 361 -13.35 -22.24 9.42
CA ILE A 361 -12.92 -22.05 10.80
C ILE A 361 -13.88 -21.05 11.44
N ASP A 362 -14.67 -21.51 12.41
CA ASP A 362 -15.61 -20.66 13.14
C ASP A 362 -14.90 -20.09 14.38
N VAL A 363 -14.84 -18.76 14.49
CA VAL A 363 -14.24 -18.01 15.60
C VAL A 363 -15.34 -17.34 16.42
N ASP A 364 -15.49 -17.74 17.68
CA ASP A 364 -16.62 -17.31 18.54
C ASP A 364 -16.28 -16.13 19.47
N LYS A 365 -15.18 -15.40 19.22
CA LYS A 365 -14.72 -14.30 20.07
C LYS A 365 -14.47 -13.03 19.25
N ASP A 366 -15.14 -11.94 19.63
CA ASP A 366 -14.88 -10.61 19.09
C ASP A 366 -13.46 -10.14 19.43
N ILE A 367 -12.78 -9.64 18.41
CA ILE A 367 -11.42 -9.11 18.49
C ILE A 367 -11.25 -8.12 17.33
N ALA A 368 -10.88 -6.87 17.62
CA ALA A 368 -10.51 -5.93 16.57
C ALA A 368 -9.16 -6.37 16.02
N ILE A 369 -9.13 -6.74 14.74
CA ILE A 369 -7.97 -7.37 14.12
C ILE A 369 -6.86 -6.35 13.89
N GLU A 370 -5.64 -6.73 14.24
CA GLU A 370 -4.42 -6.03 13.82
C GLU A 370 -3.59 -6.90 12.87
N HIS A 371 -3.41 -8.18 13.24
CA HIS A 371 -2.66 -9.16 12.46
C HIS A 371 -3.39 -10.50 12.49
N VAL A 372 -3.31 -11.25 11.39
CA VAL A 372 -3.70 -12.66 11.35
C VAL A 372 -2.51 -13.53 10.97
N GLN A 373 -2.41 -14.70 11.58
CA GLN A 373 -1.43 -15.72 11.22
C GLN A 373 -2.13 -17.03 10.85
N LEU A 374 -1.83 -17.56 9.67
CA LEU A 374 -2.24 -18.88 9.23
C LEU A 374 -1.05 -19.84 9.33
N GLN A 375 -1.12 -20.76 10.28
CA GLN A 375 -0.14 -21.84 10.42
C GLN A 375 -0.61 -23.05 9.63
N LEU A 376 0.22 -23.55 8.71
CA LEU A 376 -0.08 -24.72 7.87
C LEU A 376 0.95 -25.82 8.12
N ASP A 377 0.50 -27.04 8.45
CA ASP A 377 1.28 -28.28 8.26
C ASP A 377 0.76 -29.01 7.03
N PHE A 378 1.36 -28.69 5.88
CA PHE A 378 1.01 -29.24 4.60
C PHE A 378 2.22 -29.93 3.96
N PHE A 379 2.00 -31.16 3.48
CA PHE A 379 2.97 -31.84 2.64
C PHE A 379 2.58 -31.69 1.18
N TRP A 380 3.46 -31.14 0.34
CA TRP A 380 3.26 -31.05 -1.10
C TRP A 380 4.60 -31.06 -1.84
N ARG A 381 4.68 -31.81 -2.95
CA ARG A 381 5.95 -32.16 -3.59
C ARG A 381 6.45 -31.10 -4.59
N ASN A 382 5.55 -30.28 -5.15
CA ASN A 382 5.86 -29.20 -6.09
C ASN A 382 5.11 -27.91 -5.74
N THR A 383 5.58 -27.16 -4.75
CA THR A 383 4.84 -26.06 -4.14
C THR A 383 4.69 -24.81 -5.01
N ALA A 384 5.38 -24.74 -6.15
CA ALA A 384 5.15 -23.72 -7.17
C ALA A 384 3.69 -23.76 -7.67
N ASP A 385 3.02 -24.90 -7.58
CA ASP A 385 1.66 -25.07 -8.09
C ASP A 385 0.57 -24.72 -7.04
N LEU A 386 0.91 -24.08 -5.93
CA LEU A 386 -0.04 -23.87 -4.82
C LEU A 386 -0.40 -22.40 -4.63
N ASP A 387 -1.71 -22.13 -4.58
CA ASP A 387 -2.23 -20.90 -3.98
C ASP A 387 -3.00 -21.23 -2.69
N VAL A 388 -2.81 -20.40 -1.67
CA VAL A 388 -3.62 -20.46 -0.44
C VAL A 388 -4.27 -19.11 -0.20
N TYR A 389 -5.59 -19.10 -0.12
CA TYR A 389 -6.38 -17.92 0.22
C TYR A 389 -6.96 -18.03 1.62
N LEU A 390 -7.05 -16.89 2.31
CA LEU A 390 -7.76 -16.70 3.56
C LEU A 390 -8.86 -15.65 3.35
N THR A 391 -10.10 -15.98 3.65
CA THR A 391 -11.22 -15.03 3.61
C THR A 391 -11.74 -14.75 5.02
N SER A 392 -11.81 -13.46 5.38
CA SER A 392 -12.35 -13.01 6.66
C SER A 392 -13.89 -13.06 6.71
N PRO A 393 -14.49 -13.01 7.92
CA PRO A 393 -15.93 -12.93 8.10
C PRO A 393 -16.57 -11.74 7.39
N ASP A 394 -15.82 -10.63 7.28
CA ASP A 394 -16.26 -9.39 6.61
C ASP A 394 -16.05 -9.43 5.08
N GLY A 395 -15.53 -10.55 4.56
CA GLY A 395 -15.45 -10.83 3.11
C GLY A 395 -14.09 -10.54 2.47
N THR A 396 -13.12 -10.03 3.23
CA THR A 396 -11.78 -9.72 2.71
C THR A 396 -11.04 -11.00 2.36
N LYS A 397 -10.77 -11.21 1.06
CA LYS A 397 -10.04 -12.36 0.54
C LYS A 397 -8.57 -12.00 0.31
N ILE A 398 -7.69 -12.73 0.96
CA ILE A 398 -6.24 -12.48 0.98
C ILE A 398 -5.51 -13.68 0.39
N ARG A 399 -4.54 -13.44 -0.49
CA ARG A 399 -3.61 -14.47 -0.95
C ARG A 399 -2.45 -14.61 0.04
N MET A 400 -2.42 -15.72 0.78
CA MET A 400 -1.42 -15.99 1.82
C MET A 400 -0.15 -16.63 1.26
N VAL A 401 -0.32 -17.48 0.24
CA VAL A 401 0.76 -18.26 -0.40
C VAL A 401 0.54 -18.22 -1.91
N HIS A 402 1.63 -18.00 -2.67
CA HIS A 402 1.68 -18.10 -4.12
C HIS A 402 3.08 -18.52 -4.58
N ASP A 403 3.17 -19.11 -5.77
CA ASP A 403 4.41 -19.30 -6.55
C ASP A 403 5.70 -19.58 -5.75
N ILE A 404 5.72 -20.68 -4.98
CA ILE A 404 6.90 -21.05 -4.19
C ILE A 404 8.02 -21.55 -5.13
N PRO A 405 9.10 -20.80 -5.40
CA PRO A 405 9.91 -20.92 -6.62
C PRO A 405 10.99 -22.00 -6.60
N LEU A 406 10.89 -23.01 -5.70
CA LEU A 406 11.95 -24.01 -5.53
C LEU A 406 11.60 -25.37 -6.14
N THR A 407 12.29 -25.70 -7.25
CA THR A 407 12.40 -27.05 -7.83
C THR A 407 13.38 -27.91 -7.01
N GLY A 408 12.94 -28.37 -5.84
CA GLY A 408 13.88 -28.98 -4.89
C GLY A 408 13.31 -29.91 -3.83
N GLY A 409 12.12 -30.49 -4.03
CA GLY A 409 11.54 -31.53 -3.15
C GLY A 409 11.28 -31.03 -1.73
N ILE A 410 10.07 -30.51 -1.49
CA ILE A 410 9.83 -29.68 -0.31
C ILE A 410 9.12 -30.42 0.84
N ASP A 411 9.77 -30.34 2.00
CA ASP A 411 9.33 -30.68 3.35
C ASP A 411 9.10 -29.37 4.19
N ASP A 412 8.86 -28.21 3.55
CA ASP A 412 9.02 -26.88 4.20
C ASP A 412 7.73 -26.12 4.55
N LEU A 413 6.56 -26.48 4.01
CA LEU A 413 5.25 -26.05 4.55
C LEU A 413 4.85 -26.83 5.81
N ARG A 414 5.84 -27.39 6.51
CA ARG A 414 5.66 -28.12 7.77
C ARG A 414 5.58 -27.11 8.90
N ASN A 415 4.36 -26.84 9.32
CA ASN A 415 4.05 -26.00 10.47
C ASN A 415 4.47 -24.52 10.29
N PHE A 416 4.59 -24.03 9.06
CA PHE A 416 5.02 -22.65 8.80
C PHE A 416 3.88 -21.67 9.08
N LYS A 417 4.21 -20.48 9.60
CA LYS A 417 3.25 -19.41 9.92
C LYS A 417 3.30 -18.35 8.82
N PHE A 418 2.18 -18.09 8.17
CA PHE A 418 2.00 -16.99 7.21
C PHE A 418 1.28 -15.85 7.89
N GLY A 419 1.78 -14.62 7.76
CA GLY A 419 1.15 -13.42 8.34
C GLY A 419 0.29 -12.67 7.32
N SER A 420 -0.68 -11.90 7.81
CA SER A 420 -1.35 -10.87 7.03
C SER A 420 -1.78 -9.70 7.91
N VAL A 421 -1.71 -8.50 7.34
CA VAL A 421 -2.22 -7.25 7.92
C VAL A 421 -3.46 -6.73 7.19
N ALA A 422 -3.83 -7.31 6.04
CA ALA A 422 -4.85 -6.75 5.15
C ALA A 422 -6.23 -6.57 5.80
N THR A 423 -6.57 -7.39 6.80
CA THR A 423 -7.83 -7.32 7.56
C THR A 423 -7.76 -6.40 8.78
N MET A 424 -6.73 -5.55 8.90
CA MET A 424 -6.60 -4.62 10.03
C MET A 424 -7.83 -3.73 10.16
N GLY A 425 -8.42 -3.68 11.37
CA GLY A 425 -9.61 -2.90 11.68
C GLY A 425 -10.95 -3.65 11.54
N GLU A 426 -10.96 -4.87 10.98
CA GLU A 426 -12.15 -5.74 10.95
C GLU A 426 -12.42 -6.42 12.30
N ASN A 427 -13.59 -7.05 12.44
CA ASN A 427 -13.88 -7.93 13.58
C ASN A 427 -13.50 -9.38 13.25
N GLY A 428 -12.67 -10.01 14.09
CA GLY A 428 -12.21 -11.39 13.90
C GLY A 428 -13.25 -12.48 14.16
N SER A 429 -14.39 -12.13 14.77
CA SER A 429 -15.47 -13.07 15.07
C SER A 429 -16.25 -13.48 13.82
N GLY A 430 -16.58 -14.76 13.71
CA GLY A 430 -17.36 -15.31 12.60
C GLY A 430 -16.64 -16.42 11.84
N ARG A 431 -17.10 -16.68 10.62
CA ARG A 431 -16.62 -17.78 9.79
C ARG A 431 -15.50 -17.32 8.87
N TRP A 432 -14.30 -17.84 9.09
CA TRP A 432 -13.15 -17.73 8.21
C TRP A 432 -13.10 -18.91 7.23
N ILE A 433 -12.63 -18.65 6.01
CA ILE A 433 -12.44 -19.67 4.98
C ILE A 433 -10.97 -19.75 4.58
N VAL A 434 -10.38 -20.93 4.67
CA VAL A 434 -9.07 -21.24 4.08
C VAL A 434 -9.31 -22.05 2.82
N ASP A 435 -8.77 -21.60 1.68
CA ASP A 435 -8.93 -22.26 0.39
C ASP A 435 -7.57 -22.55 -0.25
N ILE A 436 -7.26 -23.84 -0.46
CA ILE A 436 -5.97 -24.33 -0.95
C ILE A 436 -6.17 -24.86 -2.37
N HIS A 437 -5.61 -24.19 -3.37
CA HIS A 437 -5.78 -24.49 -4.78
C HIS A 437 -4.53 -25.10 -5.40
N ASP A 438 -4.73 -26.10 -6.28
CA ASP A 438 -3.70 -26.61 -7.19
C ASP A 438 -3.80 -25.89 -8.53
N ARG A 439 -2.76 -25.14 -8.89
CA ARG A 439 -2.60 -24.41 -10.15
C ARG A 439 -2.15 -25.30 -11.30
N ALA A 440 -1.63 -26.50 -11.05
CA ALA A 440 -1.16 -27.43 -12.08
C ALA A 440 -2.00 -28.72 -12.09
N PRO A 441 -3.31 -28.62 -12.41
CA PRO A 441 -4.16 -29.79 -12.43
C PRO A 441 -3.67 -30.77 -13.49
N GLY A 442 -3.59 -32.05 -13.10
CA GLY A 442 -3.03 -33.10 -13.96
C GLY A 442 -1.53 -33.33 -13.82
N SER A 443 -0.81 -32.55 -13.00
CA SER A 443 0.63 -32.73 -12.77
C SER A 443 0.98 -34.15 -12.27
N ARG A 444 2.08 -34.70 -12.77
CA ARG A 444 2.48 -36.10 -12.55
C ARG A 444 3.91 -36.18 -12.04
N ASP A 445 4.17 -37.12 -11.15
CA ASP A 445 5.53 -37.40 -10.69
C ASP A 445 6.34 -38.17 -11.75
N LYS A 446 7.64 -38.36 -11.50
CA LYS A 446 8.55 -39.08 -12.42
C LYS A 446 8.13 -40.52 -12.78
N ASN A 447 7.21 -41.12 -12.02
CA ASN A 447 6.67 -42.45 -12.27
C ASN A 447 5.32 -42.41 -13.01
N GLY A 448 4.77 -41.22 -13.26
CA GLY A 448 3.47 -41.01 -13.90
C GLY A 448 2.28 -41.02 -12.93
N ASP A 449 2.53 -40.98 -11.62
CA ASP A 449 1.46 -40.90 -10.61
C ASP A 449 1.06 -39.44 -10.36
N ALA A 450 -0.23 -39.17 -10.10
CA ALA A 450 -0.70 -37.83 -9.72
C ALA A 450 0.02 -37.33 -8.46
N HIS A 451 0.31 -36.04 -8.39
CA HIS A 451 0.81 -35.43 -7.17
C HIS A 451 -0.25 -35.49 -6.06
N ILE A 452 0.19 -35.78 -4.84
CA ILE A 452 -0.68 -35.91 -3.67
C ILE A 452 -0.13 -35.04 -2.54
N GLY A 453 -0.96 -34.12 -2.10
CA GLY A 453 -0.78 -33.36 -0.88
C GLY A 453 -1.52 -33.96 0.29
N VAL A 454 -1.01 -33.72 1.50
CA VAL A 454 -1.76 -34.02 2.73
C VAL A 454 -1.70 -32.79 3.63
N VAL A 455 -2.86 -32.18 3.85
CA VAL A 455 -3.03 -31.15 4.88
C VAL A 455 -3.21 -31.87 6.20
N LYS A 456 -2.32 -31.67 7.16
CA LYS A 456 -2.41 -32.32 8.48
C LYS A 456 -3.17 -31.43 9.45
N ASP A 457 -2.68 -30.21 9.64
CA ASP A 457 -3.23 -29.27 10.58
C ASP A 457 -3.23 -27.86 9.99
N ILE A 458 -4.25 -27.09 10.37
CA ILE A 458 -4.37 -25.66 10.09
C ILE A 458 -4.67 -24.97 11.41
N THR A 459 -3.92 -23.92 11.75
CA THR A 459 -4.22 -23.05 12.90
C THR A 459 -4.36 -21.62 12.42
N LEU A 460 -5.51 -21.01 12.67
CA LEU A 460 -5.70 -19.57 12.49
C LEU A 460 -5.48 -18.89 13.84
N SER A 461 -4.58 -17.90 13.89
CA SER A 461 -4.40 -17.01 15.03
C SER A 461 -4.72 -15.57 14.65
N ILE A 462 -5.52 -14.90 15.46
CA ILE A 462 -5.91 -13.50 15.28
C ILE A 462 -5.35 -12.72 16.45
N HIS A 463 -4.57 -11.68 16.16
CA HIS A 463 -3.94 -10.80 17.14
C HIS A 463 -4.58 -9.41 17.07
N GLY A 464 -4.81 -8.81 18.22
CA GLY A 464 -5.43 -7.49 18.30
C GLY A 464 -5.85 -7.13 19.72
N ARG A 465 -6.97 -6.40 19.83
CA ARG A 465 -7.55 -6.00 21.12
C ARG A 465 -8.96 -6.56 21.30
N THR A 466 -9.32 -6.92 22.52
CA THR A 466 -10.69 -7.36 22.87
C THR A 466 -11.38 -6.43 23.87
N ASP A 467 -10.67 -5.41 24.34
CA ASP A 467 -11.19 -4.35 25.18
C ASP A 467 -11.62 -3.12 24.37
N GLY A 468 -12.58 -2.39 24.90
CA GLY A 468 -13.05 -1.13 24.31
C GLY A 468 -13.59 -1.27 22.87
N LEU A 469 -14.09 -2.44 22.46
CA LEU A 469 -14.60 -2.70 21.10
C LEU A 469 -15.85 -1.91 20.70
N LYS A 470 -16.36 -1.10 21.63
CA LYS A 470 -17.46 -0.17 21.39
C LYS A 470 -17.00 1.28 21.25
N ASN A 471 -15.73 1.53 21.53
CA ASN A 471 -15.14 2.85 21.39
C ASN A 471 -14.44 2.85 20.03
N ASP A 472 -15.10 3.48 19.08
CA ASP A 472 -14.69 3.50 17.69
C ASP A 472 -14.00 4.84 17.37
N THR A 473 -13.05 4.78 16.45
CA THR A 473 -12.39 5.98 15.93
C THR A 473 -12.43 5.92 14.43
N TYR A 474 -13.09 6.91 13.84
CA TYR A 474 -13.25 7.08 12.41
C TYR A 474 -12.17 8.03 11.90
N PHE A 475 -11.23 7.48 11.15
CA PHE A 475 -10.06 8.17 10.64
C PHE A 475 -10.35 8.77 9.26
N TYR A 476 -9.97 10.03 9.07
CA TYR A 476 -10.12 10.74 7.81
C TYR A 476 -8.79 11.33 7.31
N SER A 477 -8.54 11.20 6.02
CA SER A 477 -7.41 11.79 5.29
C SER A 477 -7.89 12.58 4.07
N ASP A 478 -6.97 13.26 3.39
CA ASP A 478 -7.26 13.97 2.14
C ASP A 478 -7.76 13.02 1.02
N GLU A 479 -7.44 11.72 1.07
CA GLU A 479 -7.98 10.71 0.14
C GLU A 479 -9.51 10.53 0.27
N PHE A 480 -10.15 11.09 1.32
CA PHE A 480 -11.60 10.99 1.47
C PHE A 480 -12.36 11.58 0.27
N ASP A 481 -11.85 12.64 -0.37
CA ASP A 481 -12.50 13.23 -1.55
C ASP A 481 -12.60 12.24 -2.71
N SER A 482 -11.46 11.70 -3.14
CA SER A 482 -11.42 10.74 -4.26
C SER A 482 -12.17 9.45 -3.93
N MET A 483 -12.04 8.93 -2.70
CA MET A 483 -12.74 7.73 -2.26
C MET A 483 -14.25 7.92 -2.19
N ALA A 484 -14.73 9.04 -1.64
CA ALA A 484 -16.16 9.34 -1.54
C ALA A 484 -16.78 9.79 -2.87
N ALA A 485 -15.97 10.16 -3.86
CA ALA A 485 -16.40 10.35 -5.24
C ALA A 485 -16.61 9.01 -5.96
N ALA A 486 -15.73 8.03 -5.71
CA ALA A 486 -15.84 6.67 -6.25
C ALA A 486 -16.97 5.86 -5.58
N ASP A 487 -17.18 6.05 -4.28
CA ASP A 487 -18.23 5.37 -3.50
C ASP A 487 -18.94 6.36 -2.57
N MET A 488 -20.15 6.76 -2.96
CA MET A 488 -20.96 7.70 -2.18
C MET A 488 -21.42 7.15 -0.82
N SER A 489 -21.39 5.82 -0.59
CA SER A 489 -21.80 5.24 0.68
C SER A 489 -20.93 5.70 1.85
N ARG A 490 -19.67 6.07 1.56
CA ARG A 490 -18.68 6.61 2.51
C ARG A 490 -19.04 7.96 3.13
N ARG A 491 -20.07 8.64 2.63
CA ARG A 491 -20.50 9.97 3.11
C ARG A 491 -21.47 9.90 4.30
N GLY A 492 -21.70 8.71 4.84
CA GLY A 492 -22.48 8.50 6.05
C GLY A 492 -21.63 7.87 7.14
N LEU A 493 -21.75 8.39 8.36
CA LEU A 493 -21.16 7.79 9.56
C LEU A 493 -22.31 7.32 10.45
N ILE A 494 -22.33 6.02 10.75
CA ILE A 494 -23.32 5.37 11.61
C ILE A 494 -22.55 4.62 12.69
N ASP A 495 -22.94 4.81 13.95
CA ASP A 495 -22.53 3.94 15.05
C ASP A 495 -23.78 3.23 15.60
N ALA A 496 -23.70 1.90 15.71
CA ALA A 496 -24.76 1.06 16.21
C ALA A 496 -24.43 0.36 17.54
N ASN A 497 -23.17 0.44 18.01
CA ASN A 497 -22.70 -0.33 19.16
C ASN A 497 -22.60 0.54 20.45
N GLY A 498 -22.48 1.86 20.26
CA GLY A 498 -22.40 2.93 21.25
C GLY A 498 -21.18 2.82 22.16
N GLY A 499 -20.34 3.83 22.27
CA GLY A 499 -19.30 3.87 23.29
C GLY A 499 -18.85 5.28 23.60
N ILE A 500 -17.54 5.49 23.54
CA ILE A 500 -16.93 6.82 23.50
C ILE A 500 -16.22 6.90 22.17
N ASP A 501 -16.81 7.63 21.24
CA ASP A 501 -16.46 7.54 19.84
C ASP A 501 -15.75 8.81 19.38
N ALA A 502 -14.96 8.68 18.32
CA ALA A 502 -14.08 9.74 17.83
C ALA A 502 -14.14 9.89 16.32
N ILE A 503 -14.21 11.13 15.84
CA ILE A 503 -13.80 11.49 14.49
C ILE A 503 -12.38 12.04 14.58
N ASN A 504 -11.45 11.45 13.84
CA ASN A 504 -10.07 11.91 13.79
C ASN A 504 -9.70 12.29 12.35
N ALA A 505 -9.70 13.59 12.08
CA ALA A 505 -9.34 14.19 10.81
C ALA A 505 -7.93 14.84 10.85
N ALA A 506 -7.05 14.41 11.76
CA ALA A 506 -5.71 14.99 11.92
C ALA A 506 -4.86 14.93 10.64
N MET A 507 -5.13 13.97 9.73
CA MET A 507 -4.40 13.81 8.47
C MET A 507 -4.90 14.75 7.36
N VAL A 508 -5.97 15.51 7.61
CA VAL A 508 -6.60 16.38 6.61
C VAL A 508 -5.92 17.74 6.60
N THR A 509 -5.54 18.21 5.41
CA THR A 509 -4.80 19.46 5.26
C THR A 509 -5.69 20.67 4.95
N THR A 510 -6.94 20.43 4.56
CA THR A 510 -7.93 21.47 4.24
C THR A 510 -8.89 21.76 5.38
N ASP A 511 -9.47 22.95 5.38
CA ASP A 511 -10.55 23.35 6.30
C ASP A 511 -11.66 22.29 6.39
N SER A 512 -11.94 21.89 7.62
CA SER A 512 -12.97 20.93 8.03
C SER A 512 -14.03 21.64 8.87
N LYS A 513 -15.27 21.18 8.75
CA LYS A 513 -16.37 21.55 9.63
C LYS A 513 -16.92 20.31 10.30
N LEU A 514 -16.68 20.15 11.59
CA LEU A 514 -17.14 19.01 12.39
C LEU A 514 -18.29 19.46 13.28
N ASP A 515 -19.52 19.17 12.86
CA ASP A 515 -20.73 19.44 13.62
C ASP A 515 -21.29 18.16 14.25
N LEU A 516 -20.88 17.89 15.48
CA LEU A 516 -21.31 16.70 16.23
C LEU A 516 -22.75 16.79 16.70
N SER A 517 -23.36 17.98 16.67
CA SER A 517 -24.76 18.18 17.09
C SER A 517 -25.77 17.70 16.05
N GLY A 518 -25.32 17.50 14.80
CA GLY A 518 -26.18 17.18 13.66
C GLY A 518 -27.09 18.32 13.20
N ALA A 519 -26.90 19.54 13.73
CA ALA A 519 -27.69 20.71 13.35
C ALA A 519 -27.39 21.19 11.92
N SER A 520 -26.17 20.96 11.44
CA SER A 520 -25.73 21.20 10.07
C SER A 520 -24.87 20.04 9.55
N ALA A 521 -24.68 19.97 8.23
CA ALA A 521 -23.80 18.96 7.64
C ALA A 521 -22.35 19.24 8.03
N SER A 522 -21.63 18.18 8.39
CA SER A 522 -20.17 18.23 8.54
C SER A 522 -19.51 18.22 7.16
N GLN A 523 -18.26 18.66 7.11
CA GLN A 523 -17.42 18.64 5.92
C GLN A 523 -16.00 18.25 6.31
N ILE A 524 -15.39 17.30 5.60
CA ILE A 524 -14.01 16.85 5.80
C ILE A 524 -13.39 16.67 4.41
N ALA A 525 -12.17 17.17 4.19
CA ALA A 525 -11.49 17.11 2.89
C ALA A 525 -12.39 17.60 1.73
N GLY A 526 -13.18 18.67 1.95
CA GLY A 526 -14.14 19.18 0.97
C GLY A 526 -15.43 18.35 0.80
N VAL A 527 -15.52 17.15 1.36
CA VAL A 527 -16.68 16.24 1.23
C VAL A 527 -17.67 16.45 2.36
N ALA A 528 -18.96 16.60 2.02
CA ALA A 528 -20.04 16.63 2.99
C ALA A 528 -20.22 15.24 3.65
N LEU A 529 -20.20 15.23 4.98
CA LEU A 529 -20.37 14.04 5.81
C LEU A 529 -21.66 14.15 6.64
N LYS A 530 -22.53 13.14 6.53
CA LYS A 530 -23.70 13.00 7.42
C LYS A 530 -23.32 12.15 8.62
N ILE A 531 -23.35 12.74 9.81
CA ILE A 531 -23.15 12.05 11.08
C ILE A 531 -24.52 11.61 11.62
N ASP A 532 -24.74 10.29 11.71
CA ASP A 532 -25.91 9.64 12.33
C ASP A 532 -25.42 8.71 13.46
N ALA A 533 -24.57 9.28 14.33
CA ALA A 533 -23.87 8.61 15.42
C ALA A 533 -23.74 9.56 16.61
N SER A 534 -23.55 9.00 17.81
CA SER A 534 -23.17 9.78 18.99
C SER A 534 -21.65 9.85 19.03
N ILE A 535 -21.07 11.05 18.84
CA ILE A 535 -19.62 11.25 18.82
C ILE A 535 -19.25 12.17 19.98
N GLU A 536 -18.31 11.74 20.81
CA GLU A 536 -17.82 12.52 21.94
C GLU A 536 -16.53 13.27 21.58
N ASN A 537 -15.67 12.71 20.73
CA ASN A 537 -14.36 13.27 20.43
C ASN A 537 -14.25 13.70 18.96
N ALA A 538 -13.68 14.87 18.73
CA ALA A 538 -13.34 15.36 17.40
C ALA A 538 -11.93 15.95 17.41
N PHE A 539 -11.11 15.46 16.49
CA PHE A 539 -9.77 15.98 16.22
C PHE A 539 -9.77 16.49 14.78
N ALA A 540 -9.49 17.77 14.60
CA ALA A 540 -9.34 18.36 13.28
C ALA A 540 -7.86 18.43 12.87
N GLY A 541 -7.58 19.03 11.72
CA GLY A 541 -6.35 18.82 10.94
C GLY A 541 -5.44 20.03 10.93
N ASP A 542 -4.87 20.31 9.76
CA ASP A 542 -3.97 21.45 9.52
C ASP A 542 -4.70 22.69 8.94
N GLY A 543 -6.02 22.59 8.69
CA GLY A 543 -6.87 23.62 8.12
C GLY A 543 -7.38 24.64 9.14
N ASN A 544 -8.12 25.66 8.69
CA ASN A 544 -8.85 26.55 9.61
C ASN A 544 -10.21 25.94 9.92
N ASP A 545 -10.26 25.13 10.97
CA ASP A 545 -11.36 24.21 11.20
C ASP A 545 -12.48 24.83 12.04
N MET A 546 -13.71 24.35 11.85
CA MET A 546 -14.86 24.70 12.68
C MET A 546 -15.37 23.47 13.43
N LEU A 547 -15.29 23.48 14.77
CA LEU A 547 -15.73 22.39 15.62
C LEU A 547 -16.94 22.80 16.48
N ILE A 548 -17.99 21.99 16.43
CA ILE A 548 -19.24 22.19 17.17
C ILE A 548 -19.56 20.90 17.94
N GLY A 549 -19.57 20.98 19.27
CA GLY A 549 -19.95 19.87 20.14
C GLY A 549 -21.46 19.61 20.16
N ASN A 550 -21.87 18.52 20.83
CA ASN A 550 -23.26 18.13 20.99
C ASN A 550 -23.74 18.37 22.44
N ALA A 551 -24.50 17.43 23.02
CA ALA A 551 -25.00 17.53 24.39
C ALA A 551 -24.23 16.63 25.37
N SER A 552 -23.31 15.80 24.86
CA SER A 552 -22.40 14.95 25.63
C SER A 552 -21.20 15.76 26.13
N ASP A 553 -20.37 15.16 26.98
CA ASP A 553 -19.10 15.76 27.40
C ASP A 553 -18.08 15.58 26.25
N ASN A 554 -17.87 16.62 25.43
CA ASN A 554 -17.04 16.50 24.23
C ASN A 554 -15.56 16.79 24.46
N ARG A 555 -14.68 16.16 23.67
CA ARG A 555 -13.27 16.58 23.52
C ARG A 555 -13.06 17.08 22.09
N LEU A 556 -12.82 18.37 21.94
CA LEU A 556 -12.60 19.03 20.66
C LEU A 556 -11.18 19.55 20.59
N ARG A 557 -10.43 19.14 19.57
CA ARG A 557 -9.06 19.62 19.31
C ARG A 557 -8.97 20.15 17.89
N GLY A 558 -8.52 21.40 17.76
CA GLY A 558 -8.39 22.10 16.48
C GLY A 558 -7.22 21.58 15.68
N GLY A 559 -6.02 21.64 16.27
CA GLY A 559 -4.83 21.12 15.61
C GLY A 559 -3.93 22.28 15.21
N ARG A 560 -3.66 22.42 13.92
CA ARG A 560 -3.00 23.61 13.37
C ARG A 560 -4.03 24.42 12.59
N GLY A 561 -3.76 25.71 12.43
CA GLY A 561 -4.66 26.62 11.71
C GLY A 561 -5.34 27.59 12.68
N ASN A 562 -6.18 28.48 12.17
CA ASN A 562 -6.93 29.40 13.00
C ASN A 562 -8.34 28.86 13.21
N ASP A 563 -8.52 28.10 14.29
CA ASP A 563 -9.72 27.29 14.47
C ASP A 563 -10.84 28.04 15.18
N VAL A 564 -12.08 27.60 14.91
CA VAL A 564 -13.29 28.17 15.50
C VAL A 564 -14.09 27.09 16.22
N PHE A 565 -14.27 27.29 17.52
CA PHE A 565 -15.05 26.40 18.37
C PHE A 565 -16.35 27.06 18.78
N GLN A 566 -17.47 26.33 18.68
CA GLN A 566 -18.75 26.81 19.18
C GLN A 566 -19.11 26.16 20.52
N ALA A 567 -19.51 26.99 21.48
CA ALA A 567 -19.99 26.53 22.78
C ALA A 567 -21.20 25.59 22.63
N SER A 568 -21.07 24.40 23.21
CA SER A 568 -22.06 23.33 23.24
C SER A 568 -22.58 23.09 24.67
N ALA A 569 -23.45 22.09 24.83
CA ALA A 569 -23.89 21.65 26.15
C ALA A 569 -23.07 20.43 26.56
N GLY A 570 -22.66 20.35 27.83
CA GLY A 570 -21.79 19.28 28.29
C GLY A 570 -20.64 19.84 29.12
N LYS A 571 -19.78 18.97 29.63
CA LYS A 571 -18.47 19.34 30.20
C LYS A 571 -17.42 19.19 29.13
N ASP A 572 -17.39 20.17 28.24
CA ASP A 572 -16.53 20.06 27.07
C ASP A 572 -15.08 20.39 27.44
N ARG A 573 -14.15 19.76 26.72
CA ARG A 573 -12.73 20.11 26.72
C ARG A 573 -12.33 20.54 25.33
N ILE A 574 -11.98 21.82 25.22
CA ILE A 574 -11.57 22.46 23.97
C ILE A 574 -10.08 22.76 24.06
N ASP A 575 -9.38 22.40 23.01
CA ASP A 575 -7.96 22.70 22.81
C ASP A 575 -7.77 23.26 21.40
N GLY A 576 -7.50 24.57 21.28
CA GLY A 576 -7.33 25.20 19.96
C GLY A 576 -6.13 24.63 19.23
N GLY A 577 -4.96 24.70 19.86
CA GLY A 577 -3.75 24.10 19.35
C GLY A 577 -2.78 25.17 18.88
N ALA A 578 -2.29 25.03 17.66
CA ALA A 578 -1.33 25.94 17.06
C ALA A 578 -2.01 26.89 16.08
N GLY A 579 -1.99 28.18 16.38
CA GLY A 579 -2.57 29.21 15.52
C GLY A 579 -3.14 30.35 16.34
N SER A 580 -4.13 31.05 15.78
CA SER A 580 -4.90 32.09 16.48
C SER A 580 -6.36 31.64 16.55
N ASP A 581 -6.71 30.96 17.62
CA ASP A 581 -7.99 30.26 17.73
C ASP A 581 -9.08 31.12 18.37
N ARG A 582 -10.33 30.77 18.07
CA ARG A 582 -11.52 31.48 18.53
C ARG A 582 -12.55 30.56 19.16
N PHE A 583 -13.01 30.93 20.36
CA PHE A 583 -14.15 30.30 21.01
C PHE A 583 -15.40 31.20 20.97
N LEU A 584 -16.45 30.73 20.31
CA LEU A 584 -17.76 31.37 20.21
C LEU A 584 -18.64 30.98 21.41
N VAL A 585 -18.80 31.89 22.36
CA VAL A 585 -19.51 31.66 23.63
C VAL A 585 -21.03 31.72 23.45
N GLY A 586 -21.50 32.54 22.52
CA GLY A 586 -22.93 32.66 22.17
C GLY A 586 -23.82 33.33 23.24
N GLN A 587 -23.23 33.89 24.30
CA GLN A 587 -23.93 34.60 25.38
C GLN A 587 -23.22 35.90 25.72
N ALA A 588 -23.91 36.84 26.38
CA ALA A 588 -23.29 38.08 26.82
C ALA A 588 -22.32 37.79 27.97
N PHE A 589 -21.23 38.55 28.08
CA PHE A 589 -20.23 38.31 29.13
C PHE A 589 -20.83 38.34 30.55
N ALA A 590 -21.82 39.21 30.78
CA ALA A 590 -22.49 39.33 32.07
C ALA A 590 -23.24 38.06 32.53
N ASP A 591 -23.56 37.17 31.59
CA ASP A 591 -24.32 35.94 31.85
C ASP A 591 -23.42 34.69 31.99
N VAL A 592 -22.10 34.87 31.86
CA VAL A 592 -21.11 33.79 31.89
C VAL A 592 -20.21 33.94 33.11
N THR A 593 -20.10 32.89 33.91
CA THR A 593 -19.08 32.83 34.97
C THR A 593 -17.85 32.11 34.42
N GLY A 594 -16.67 32.49 34.89
CA GLY A 594 -15.46 31.78 34.52
C GLY A 594 -14.28 32.08 35.43
N SER A 595 -13.24 31.28 35.28
CA SER A 595 -12.00 31.40 36.06
C SER A 595 -10.82 30.81 35.30
N LEU A 596 -9.61 31.17 35.72
CA LEU A 596 -8.39 30.55 35.20
C LEU A 596 -7.94 29.44 36.13
N LEU A 597 -7.72 28.25 35.59
CA LEU A 597 -7.11 27.14 36.31
C LEU A 597 -5.60 27.40 36.48
N LYS A 598 -4.99 26.74 37.47
CA LYS A 598 -3.54 26.82 37.70
C LYS A 598 -2.72 26.29 36.52
N THR A 599 -3.35 25.47 35.67
CA THR A 599 -2.82 24.91 34.43
C THR A 599 -2.72 25.95 33.30
N GLY A 600 -3.32 27.13 33.45
CA GLY A 600 -3.41 28.13 32.38
C GLY A 600 -4.67 27.98 31.52
N GLU A 601 -5.47 26.94 31.75
CA GLU A 601 -6.74 26.70 31.07
C GLU A 601 -7.84 27.62 31.61
N ALA A 602 -8.71 28.10 30.74
CA ALA A 602 -9.89 28.87 31.11
C ALA A 602 -11.09 27.93 31.36
N LEU A 603 -11.83 28.19 32.42
CA LEU A 603 -13.01 27.43 32.82
C LEU A 603 -14.24 28.32 32.65
N PHE A 604 -15.25 27.84 31.91
CA PHE A 604 -16.49 28.56 31.62
C PHE A 604 -17.70 27.84 32.19
N GLU A 605 -18.59 28.58 32.85
CA GLU A 605 -19.95 28.17 33.18
C GLU A 605 -20.93 28.95 32.29
N LEU A 606 -21.58 28.24 31.37
CA LEU A 606 -22.51 28.85 30.41
C LEU A 606 -23.94 28.75 30.97
N ALA A 607 -24.57 29.87 31.35
CA ALA A 607 -25.96 29.91 31.83
C ALA A 607 -26.33 28.87 32.93
N GLY A 608 -25.42 28.55 33.85
CA GLY A 608 -25.65 27.54 34.90
C GLY A 608 -25.61 26.08 34.42
N LYS A 609 -24.98 25.83 33.27
CA LYS A 609 -24.68 24.50 32.73
C LYS A 609 -23.37 23.95 33.30
N ALA A 610 -22.98 22.77 32.84
CA ALA A 610 -21.74 22.12 33.23
C ALA A 610 -20.50 22.91 32.73
N MET A 611 -19.37 22.73 33.40
CA MET A 611 -18.17 23.55 33.18
C MET A 611 -17.37 23.07 31.97
N THR A 612 -17.13 23.96 31.01
CA THR A 612 -16.26 23.73 29.86
C THR A 612 -14.85 24.21 30.15
N THR A 613 -13.84 23.41 29.82
CA THR A 613 -12.42 23.78 29.91
C THR A 613 -11.90 24.12 28.53
N VAL A 614 -11.21 25.26 28.40
CA VAL A 614 -10.66 25.78 27.14
C VAL A 614 -9.17 26.06 27.32
N SER A 615 -8.33 25.46 26.48
CA SER A 615 -6.89 25.70 26.38
C SER A 615 -6.52 26.20 24.99
N ASN A 616 -5.39 26.91 24.90
CA ASN A 616 -4.79 27.34 23.64
C ASN A 616 -5.81 28.04 22.71
N VAL A 617 -6.49 29.05 23.25
CA VAL A 617 -7.43 29.90 22.49
C VAL A 617 -7.14 31.37 22.80
N GLU A 618 -6.95 32.16 21.76
CA GLU A 618 -6.54 33.56 21.84
C GLU A 618 -7.72 34.52 21.91
N LEU A 619 -8.85 34.16 21.28
CA LEU A 619 -10.02 35.01 21.11
C LEU A 619 -11.29 34.36 21.65
N PHE A 620 -12.04 35.11 22.47
CA PHE A 620 -13.29 34.68 23.06
C PHE A 620 -14.40 35.64 22.63
N GLU A 621 -15.34 35.14 21.85
CA GLU A 621 -16.43 35.90 21.25
C GLU A 621 -17.73 35.69 22.03
N PHE A 622 -18.13 36.72 22.77
CA PHE A 622 -19.41 36.83 23.44
C PHE A 622 -20.40 37.54 22.52
N SER A 623 -21.71 37.40 22.79
CA SER A 623 -22.73 38.03 21.95
C SER A 623 -22.70 39.57 21.99
N ASP A 624 -21.96 40.16 22.93
CA ASP A 624 -21.82 41.60 23.13
C ASP A 624 -20.40 42.15 22.91
N ALA A 625 -19.35 41.31 22.86
CA ALA A 625 -17.96 41.73 22.67
C ALA A 625 -16.98 40.57 22.43
N VAL A 626 -15.78 40.88 21.91
CA VAL A 626 -14.65 39.96 21.79
C VAL A 626 -13.53 40.33 22.77
N TYR A 627 -13.02 39.33 23.51
CA TYR A 627 -11.96 39.51 24.49
C TYR A 627 -10.81 38.53 24.25
N GLY A 628 -9.59 38.94 24.62
CA GLY A 628 -8.49 37.99 24.80
C GLY A 628 -8.51 37.37 26.20
N LEU A 629 -7.82 36.23 26.38
CA LEU A 629 -7.77 35.53 27.67
C LEU A 629 -7.32 36.45 28.82
N SER A 630 -6.28 37.26 28.59
CA SER A 630 -5.74 38.16 29.63
C SER A 630 -6.75 39.22 30.09
N ASP A 631 -7.69 39.61 29.23
CA ASP A 631 -8.71 40.59 29.52
C ASP A 631 -9.89 39.97 30.26
N LEU A 632 -10.29 38.75 29.89
CA LEU A 632 -11.27 37.97 30.65
C LEU A 632 -10.84 37.78 32.11
N VAL A 633 -9.56 37.45 32.33
CA VAL A 633 -9.01 37.30 33.69
C VAL A 633 -9.08 38.61 34.49
N LYS A 634 -8.85 39.77 33.87
CA LYS A 634 -9.00 41.07 34.55
C LYS A 634 -10.47 41.33 34.91
N LEU A 635 -11.39 41.03 33.99
CA LEU A 635 -12.83 41.22 34.18
C LEU A 635 -13.38 40.35 35.31
N TRP A 636 -13.06 39.05 35.34
CA TRP A 636 -13.51 38.15 36.40
C TRP A 636 -12.92 38.48 37.77
N ASN A 637 -11.75 39.12 37.82
CA ASN A 637 -11.16 39.63 39.06
C ASN A 637 -11.64 41.04 39.46
N GLY A 638 -12.62 41.62 38.75
CA GLY A 638 -13.23 42.92 39.09
C GLY A 638 -12.35 44.14 38.78
N SER A 639 -11.37 44.01 37.88
CA SER A 639 -10.49 45.12 37.48
C SER A 639 -11.10 45.96 36.35
N THR A 640 -10.85 47.27 36.35
CA THR A 640 -11.26 48.20 35.26
C THR A 640 -10.06 48.59 34.39
N GLY A 641 -10.27 48.74 33.07
CA GLY A 641 -9.21 49.02 32.09
C GLY A 641 -9.04 47.91 31.05
N VAL A 642 -10.12 47.57 30.34
CA VAL A 642 -10.18 46.49 29.35
C VAL A 642 -10.48 47.09 27.99
N GLU A 643 -9.71 46.72 26.97
CA GLU A 643 -9.99 47.06 25.58
C GLU A 643 -10.75 45.89 24.96
N THR A 644 -11.96 46.14 24.46
CA THR A 644 -12.63 45.20 23.55
C THR A 644 -11.76 45.09 22.30
N LYS A 645 -11.38 43.87 21.90
CA LYS A 645 -10.71 43.70 20.61
C LYS A 645 -11.75 44.04 19.52
N PRO A 646 -11.45 44.93 18.56
CA PRO A 646 -12.32 45.09 17.41
C PRO A 646 -12.46 43.73 16.73
N GLU A 647 -13.63 43.49 16.12
CA GLU A 647 -13.84 42.38 15.18
C GLU A 647 -12.61 42.36 14.25
N PRO A 648 -11.85 41.25 14.17
CA PRO A 648 -10.69 41.20 13.30
C PRO A 648 -11.19 41.55 11.89
N GLU A 649 -10.51 42.50 11.24
CA GLU A 649 -10.78 42.75 9.82
C GLU A 649 -10.68 41.38 9.12
N PRO A 650 -11.66 41.01 8.27
CA PRO A 650 -11.52 39.79 7.48
C PRO A 650 -10.14 39.83 6.83
N GLU A 651 -9.37 38.76 6.96
CA GLU A 651 -8.08 38.70 6.29
C GLU A 651 -8.29 39.11 4.84
N PRO A 652 -7.48 40.04 4.31
CA PRO A 652 -7.56 40.33 2.88
C PRO A 652 -7.41 38.99 2.17
N GLU A 653 -8.34 38.70 1.25
CA GLU A 653 -8.24 37.53 0.36
C GLU A 653 -6.77 37.33 0.01
N PRO A 654 -6.22 36.09 0.10
CA PRO A 654 -4.84 35.83 -0.24
C PRO A 654 -4.58 36.55 -1.55
N LYS A 655 -3.61 37.48 -1.53
CA LYS A 655 -3.31 38.25 -2.74
C LYS A 655 -3.16 37.21 -3.84
N PRO A 656 -3.92 37.30 -4.94
CA PRO A 656 -3.67 36.43 -6.07
C PRO A 656 -2.17 36.52 -6.31
N GLU A 657 -1.52 35.35 -6.37
CA GLU A 657 -0.10 35.29 -6.71
C GLU A 657 0.15 36.29 -7.82
N PRO A 658 1.24 37.09 -7.75
CA PRO A 658 1.52 38.03 -8.80
C PRO A 658 1.48 37.26 -10.11
N LYS A 659 0.47 37.56 -10.95
CA LYS A 659 0.41 37.02 -12.31
C LYS A 659 1.82 37.18 -12.86
N PRO A 660 2.44 36.11 -13.39
CA PRO A 660 3.75 36.25 -14.00
C PRO A 660 3.68 37.44 -14.93
N GLU A 661 4.63 38.37 -14.79
CA GLU A 661 4.67 39.59 -15.59
C GLU A 661 4.37 39.20 -17.04
N PRO A 662 3.42 39.87 -17.72
CA PRO A 662 3.22 39.61 -19.12
C PRO A 662 4.56 39.84 -19.80
N LYS A 663 5.13 38.77 -20.37
CA LYS A 663 6.27 38.87 -21.27
C LYS A 663 5.97 40.03 -22.23
N PRO A 664 6.95 40.91 -22.50
CA PRO A 664 6.72 42.07 -23.36
C PRO A 664 6.09 41.59 -24.66
N GLU A 665 4.98 42.23 -25.03
CA GLU A 665 4.28 41.95 -26.28
C GLU A 665 5.30 41.88 -27.43
N PRO A 666 5.30 40.81 -28.23
CA PRO A 666 6.08 40.81 -29.45
C PRO A 666 5.57 41.96 -30.31
N LYS A 667 6.51 42.78 -30.81
CA LYS A 667 6.22 43.84 -31.77
C LYS A 667 5.29 43.30 -32.86
N PRO A 668 4.32 44.11 -33.34
CA PRO A 668 3.44 43.67 -34.41
C PRO A 668 4.30 43.28 -35.61
N GLU A 669 4.30 41.98 -35.92
CA GLU A 669 4.86 41.48 -37.16
C GLU A 669 4.08 42.07 -38.33
N PRO A 670 4.76 42.42 -39.43
CA PRO A 670 4.09 42.96 -40.60
C PRO A 670 3.12 41.90 -41.15
N THR A 671 1.92 42.35 -41.50
CA THR A 671 0.90 41.58 -42.21
C THR A 671 1.53 40.69 -43.30
N PRO A 672 1.30 39.37 -43.29
CA PRO A 672 1.78 38.50 -44.36
C PRO A 672 1.04 38.86 -45.65
N GLU A 673 1.80 39.04 -46.74
CA GLU A 673 1.27 38.95 -48.09
C GLU A 673 0.64 37.56 -48.29
N PRO A 674 -0.41 37.43 -49.13
CA PRO A 674 -1.08 36.16 -49.34
C PRO A 674 -0.09 35.14 -49.90
N GLU A 675 0.13 34.05 -49.16
CA GLU A 675 0.98 32.94 -49.59
C GLU A 675 0.40 32.26 -50.84
N PRO A 676 1.26 31.84 -51.79
CA PRO A 676 0.84 31.07 -52.95
C PRO A 676 0.38 29.67 -52.52
N GLU A 677 -0.58 29.09 -53.25
CA GLU A 677 -1.12 27.75 -52.97
C GLU A 677 0.00 26.71 -52.69
N PRO A 678 -0.19 25.84 -51.68
CA PRO A 678 0.85 24.91 -51.28
C PRO A 678 1.09 23.89 -52.39
N THR A 679 2.33 23.82 -52.84
CA THR A 679 2.83 22.61 -53.51
C THR A 679 2.74 21.44 -52.53
N PRO A 680 2.32 20.25 -52.96
CA PRO A 680 2.24 19.09 -52.08
C PRO A 680 3.63 18.83 -51.47
N GLU A 681 3.68 18.80 -50.14
CA GLU A 681 4.89 18.42 -49.42
C GLU A 681 5.28 16.99 -49.78
N PRO A 682 6.59 16.68 -49.90
CA PRO A 682 7.02 15.30 -49.96
C PRO A 682 6.60 14.63 -48.66
N THR A 683 6.00 13.44 -48.77
CA THR A 683 5.73 12.54 -47.63
C THR A 683 6.97 12.48 -46.73
N PRO A 684 6.83 12.62 -45.40
CA PRO A 684 7.96 12.39 -44.49
C PRO A 684 8.54 11.01 -44.77
N ASP A 685 9.86 10.90 -44.85
CA ASP A 685 10.50 9.59 -44.77
C ASP A 685 10.06 8.94 -43.45
N PRO A 686 9.64 7.67 -43.43
CA PRO A 686 9.26 7.00 -42.19
C PRO A 686 10.41 7.08 -41.18
N GLU A 687 10.08 7.40 -39.93
CA GLU A 687 11.00 7.35 -38.78
C GLU A 687 11.78 6.01 -38.82
N PRO A 688 13.10 6.00 -38.56
CA PRO A 688 13.87 4.77 -38.60
C PRO A 688 13.42 3.85 -37.46
N ILE A 689 12.73 2.76 -37.81
CA ILE A 689 12.41 1.65 -36.90
C ILE A 689 13.72 1.05 -36.39
N TRP A 690 13.90 1.00 -35.07
CA TRP A 690 15.08 0.40 -34.45
C TRP A 690 14.86 -1.10 -34.24
N THR A 691 15.86 -1.91 -34.61
CA THR A 691 15.75 -3.37 -34.48
C THR A 691 16.68 -3.88 -33.40
N PHE A 692 16.12 -4.52 -32.39
CA PHE A 692 16.85 -5.26 -31.35
C PHE A 692 16.71 -6.76 -31.60
N SER A 693 17.79 -7.52 -31.42
CA SER A 693 17.75 -8.97 -31.58
C SER A 693 18.60 -9.63 -30.50
N GLY A 694 17.99 -10.60 -29.81
CA GLY A 694 18.62 -11.52 -28.88
C GLY A 694 19.41 -12.60 -29.60
N THR A 695 19.61 -13.70 -28.90
CA THR A 695 20.42 -14.86 -29.23
C THR A 695 19.58 -16.14 -29.12
N GLU A 696 20.19 -17.31 -29.31
CA GLU A 696 19.50 -18.60 -29.15
C GLU A 696 19.39 -19.04 -27.67
N GLY A 697 19.61 -18.14 -26.71
CA GLY A 697 19.46 -18.42 -25.28
C GLY A 697 18.84 -17.23 -24.56
N SER A 698 18.40 -17.45 -23.31
CA SER A 698 17.67 -16.46 -22.52
C SER A 698 18.33 -15.08 -22.44
N ASP A 699 17.62 -14.10 -22.97
CA ASP A 699 18.04 -12.71 -23.09
C ASP A 699 17.11 -11.75 -22.34
N ARG A 700 17.64 -10.55 -22.09
CA ARG A 700 16.86 -9.41 -21.63
C ARG A 700 17.01 -8.30 -22.65
N VAL A 701 15.89 -7.85 -23.21
CA VAL A 701 15.85 -6.84 -24.27
C VAL A 701 14.94 -5.71 -23.80
N ASP A 702 15.50 -4.49 -23.75
CA ASP A 702 14.77 -3.28 -23.37
C ASP A 702 14.84 -2.29 -24.55
N GLY A 703 13.68 -1.77 -24.98
CA GLY A 703 13.54 -0.73 -26.01
C GLY A 703 13.79 0.68 -25.49
N ASP A 704 13.34 1.68 -26.26
CA ASP A 704 13.42 3.09 -25.87
C ASP A 704 12.10 3.86 -25.80
N HIS A 705 11.89 4.89 -26.61
CA HIS A 705 10.70 5.76 -26.54
C HIS A 705 10.12 5.98 -27.94
N ARG A 706 10.50 5.10 -28.86
CA ARG A 706 10.28 5.15 -30.29
C ARG A 706 9.84 3.76 -30.70
N ASN A 707 9.13 3.68 -31.80
CA ASN A 707 8.67 2.42 -32.38
C ASN A 707 9.86 1.48 -32.70
N ASP A 708 9.91 0.38 -31.98
CA ASP A 708 10.96 -0.62 -31.96
C ASP A 708 10.47 -1.95 -32.58
N VAL A 709 11.41 -2.72 -33.11
CA VAL A 709 11.19 -4.13 -33.51
C VAL A 709 12.16 -5.01 -32.74
N MET A 710 11.65 -5.89 -31.89
CA MET A 710 12.45 -6.73 -31.00
C MET A 710 12.25 -8.21 -31.32
N ARG A 711 13.32 -9.01 -31.23
CA ARG A 711 13.29 -10.45 -31.53
C ARG A 711 14.13 -11.25 -30.55
N GLY A 712 13.56 -12.29 -29.94
CA GLY A 712 14.23 -13.20 -29.00
C GLY A 712 15.04 -14.28 -29.69
N LEU A 713 14.44 -14.92 -30.68
CA LEU A 713 14.93 -16.11 -31.40
C LEU A 713 14.70 -17.40 -30.61
N GLY A 714 15.51 -17.68 -29.59
CA GLY A 714 15.40 -18.91 -28.83
C GLY A 714 15.81 -18.73 -27.37
N GLY A 715 15.27 -19.55 -26.47
CA GLY A 715 15.49 -19.41 -25.03
C GLY A 715 14.40 -18.59 -24.35
N ASN A 716 14.38 -18.59 -23.02
CA ASN A 716 13.35 -17.91 -22.25
C ASN A 716 13.73 -16.43 -22.07
N ASP A 717 13.10 -15.54 -22.82
CA ASP A 717 13.48 -14.15 -22.95
C ASP A 717 12.60 -13.21 -22.13
N ARG A 718 13.12 -12.02 -21.83
CA ARG A 718 12.37 -10.94 -21.18
C ARG A 718 12.45 -9.65 -21.98
N PHE A 719 11.31 -9.18 -22.46
CA PHE A 719 11.16 -7.95 -23.23
C PHE A 719 10.50 -6.83 -22.43
N ARG A 720 10.93 -5.60 -22.70
CA ARG A 720 10.26 -4.38 -22.29
C ARG A 720 10.30 -3.37 -23.43
N ALA A 721 9.15 -3.08 -24.03
CA ALA A 721 9.04 -2.24 -25.21
C ALA A 721 9.21 -0.75 -24.89
N ARG A 722 8.49 -0.28 -23.85
CA ARG A 722 8.48 1.08 -23.25
C ARG A 722 7.50 2.04 -23.93
N ASP A 723 7.94 3.18 -24.48
CA ASP A 723 7.01 4.09 -25.17
C ASP A 723 7.18 3.89 -26.69
N GLY A 724 6.09 3.93 -27.44
CA GLY A 724 6.12 3.81 -28.91
C GLY A 724 5.18 2.70 -29.37
N ASP A 725 4.81 2.69 -30.66
CA ASP A 725 4.06 1.55 -31.21
C ASP A 725 5.06 0.47 -31.64
N ASP A 726 5.24 -0.56 -30.81
CA ASP A 726 6.33 -1.52 -30.91
C ASP A 726 5.90 -2.86 -31.50
N ILE A 727 6.87 -3.64 -31.99
CA ILE A 727 6.65 -5.02 -32.45
C ILE A 727 7.64 -5.94 -31.76
N VAL A 728 7.16 -6.90 -30.97
CA VAL A 728 8.02 -7.80 -30.19
C VAL A 728 7.74 -9.25 -30.57
N TYR A 729 8.80 -10.01 -30.90
CA TYR A 729 8.73 -11.44 -31.16
C TYR A 729 9.56 -12.21 -30.14
N GLY A 730 8.94 -12.99 -29.26
CA GLY A 730 9.60 -13.95 -28.36
C GLY A 730 10.30 -15.06 -29.16
N ASN A 731 9.53 -15.77 -29.98
CA ASN A 731 9.91 -16.96 -30.76
C ASN A 731 9.99 -18.23 -29.89
N ASP A 732 11.09 -18.99 -29.88
CA ASP A 732 11.12 -20.27 -29.14
C ASP A 732 11.52 -20.04 -27.67
N GLY A 733 10.66 -20.28 -26.68
CA GLY A 733 11.03 -19.98 -25.29
C GLY A 733 9.84 -19.96 -24.33
N LEU A 734 10.11 -19.80 -23.04
CA LEU A 734 9.09 -19.26 -22.12
C LEU A 734 9.38 -17.78 -21.97
N ASP A 735 8.69 -16.97 -22.76
CA ASP A 735 8.98 -15.56 -22.92
C ASP A 735 8.07 -14.69 -22.08
N TYR A 736 8.61 -13.58 -21.60
CA TYR A 736 7.88 -12.56 -20.85
C TYR A 736 7.99 -11.23 -21.58
N ILE A 737 6.88 -10.74 -22.11
CA ILE A 737 6.82 -9.58 -22.99
C ILE A 737 5.95 -8.49 -22.36
N MET A 738 6.51 -7.29 -22.18
CA MET A 738 5.77 -6.07 -21.80
C MET A 738 5.79 -5.06 -22.96
N GLY A 739 4.62 -4.65 -23.44
CA GLY A 739 4.43 -3.56 -24.40
C GLY A 739 4.69 -2.19 -23.76
N ASN A 740 4.04 -1.93 -22.61
CA ASN A 740 4.03 -0.63 -21.93
C ASN A 740 3.14 0.41 -22.65
N ASN A 741 3.66 1.56 -23.07
CA ASN A 741 2.84 2.62 -23.64
C ASN A 741 2.92 2.63 -25.17
N GLY A 742 1.78 2.57 -25.84
CA GLY A 742 1.72 2.62 -27.30
C GLY A 742 0.84 1.50 -27.84
N ASN A 743 0.60 1.47 -29.14
CA ASN A 743 -0.22 0.42 -29.75
C ASN A 743 0.72 -0.69 -30.25
N ASP A 744 0.89 -1.72 -29.44
CA ASP A 744 1.95 -2.71 -29.61
C ASP A 744 1.47 -3.99 -30.31
N GLU A 745 2.36 -4.62 -31.07
CA GLU A 745 2.17 -5.96 -31.61
C GLU A 745 3.11 -6.95 -30.90
N LEU A 746 2.55 -7.78 -30.01
CA LEU A 746 3.30 -8.73 -29.18
C LEU A 746 3.05 -10.16 -29.63
N PHE A 747 4.12 -10.90 -29.91
CA PHE A 747 4.08 -12.29 -30.37
C PHE A 747 4.92 -13.17 -29.43
N GLY A 748 4.30 -14.10 -28.70
CA GLY A 748 4.98 -15.06 -27.82
C GLY A 748 5.82 -16.04 -28.63
N GLY A 749 5.18 -16.92 -29.39
CA GLY A 749 5.84 -17.86 -30.29
C GLY A 749 5.61 -19.30 -29.87
N ASN A 750 6.68 -20.06 -29.60
CA ASN A 750 6.59 -21.44 -29.12
C ASN A 750 7.01 -21.50 -27.65
N GLY A 751 6.09 -21.90 -26.78
CA GLY A 751 6.26 -22.14 -25.37
C GLY A 751 5.14 -21.50 -24.57
N ALA A 752 5.18 -21.59 -23.25
CA ALA A 752 4.17 -21.00 -22.37
C ALA A 752 4.62 -19.58 -21.99
N ASP A 753 4.10 -18.60 -22.72
CA ASP A 753 4.53 -17.22 -22.71
C ASP A 753 3.59 -16.33 -21.86
N VAL A 754 4.12 -15.17 -21.45
CA VAL A 754 3.34 -14.13 -20.77
C VAL A 754 3.47 -12.83 -21.55
N LEU A 755 2.36 -12.31 -22.05
CA LEU A 755 2.28 -11.07 -22.82
C LEU A 755 1.41 -10.05 -22.09
N LEU A 756 1.96 -8.85 -21.86
CA LEU A 756 1.29 -7.71 -21.26
C LEU A 756 1.29 -6.55 -22.26
N GLY A 757 0.12 -6.15 -22.78
CA GLY A 757 -0.03 -4.99 -23.66
C GLY A 757 0.18 -3.68 -22.91
N ASP A 758 -0.35 -3.60 -21.69
CA ASP A 758 -0.34 -2.44 -20.80
C ASP A 758 -1.23 -1.28 -21.31
N ALA A 759 -0.71 -0.24 -21.94
CA ALA A 759 -1.48 0.96 -22.27
C ALA A 759 -1.47 1.27 -23.77
N GLY A 760 -2.59 1.05 -24.46
CA GLY A 760 -2.66 1.28 -25.89
C GLY A 760 -3.82 0.57 -26.57
N HIS A 761 -3.70 0.33 -27.87
CA HIS A 761 -4.62 -0.54 -28.60
C HIS A 761 -3.78 -1.66 -29.18
N ASP A 762 -3.65 -2.73 -28.41
CA ASP A 762 -2.60 -3.70 -28.59
C ASP A 762 -3.10 -4.93 -29.37
N TYR A 763 -2.18 -5.60 -30.03
CA TYR A 763 -2.38 -6.90 -30.65
C TYR A 763 -1.47 -7.92 -29.96
N LEU A 764 -2.06 -8.88 -29.25
CA LEU A 764 -1.34 -9.94 -28.55
C LEU A 764 -1.61 -11.29 -29.19
N SER A 765 -0.54 -12.03 -29.50
CA SER A 765 -0.61 -13.40 -30.01
C SER A 765 0.31 -14.32 -29.20
N GLY A 766 -0.25 -15.29 -28.48
CA GLY A 766 0.50 -16.23 -27.64
C GLY A 766 1.31 -17.20 -28.48
N GLY A 767 0.64 -17.87 -29.42
CA GLY A 767 1.28 -18.77 -30.38
C GLY A 767 1.02 -20.22 -30.04
N ALA A 768 2.03 -20.95 -29.58
CA ALA A 768 1.94 -22.37 -29.28
C ALA A 768 2.43 -22.67 -27.87
N GLY A 769 1.53 -23.01 -26.95
CA GLY A 769 1.82 -23.35 -25.57
C GLY A 769 0.64 -22.97 -24.68
N ASP A 770 0.79 -23.08 -23.36
CA ASP A 770 -0.25 -22.61 -22.44
C ASP A 770 0.09 -21.15 -22.06
N ASP A 771 -0.46 -20.18 -22.77
CA ASP A 771 -0.06 -18.77 -22.68
C ASP A 771 -0.94 -17.93 -21.73
N MET A 772 -0.40 -16.82 -21.24
CA MET A 772 -1.13 -15.81 -20.48
C MET A 772 -1.03 -14.43 -21.14
N LEU A 773 -2.15 -13.91 -21.62
CA LEU A 773 -2.23 -12.65 -22.35
C LEU A 773 -3.11 -11.65 -21.60
N TYR A 774 -2.59 -10.44 -21.39
CA TYR A 774 -3.28 -9.33 -20.73
C TYR A 774 -3.23 -8.09 -21.62
N GLY A 775 -4.37 -7.64 -22.13
CA GLY A 775 -4.50 -6.46 -23.00
C GLY A 775 -4.11 -5.19 -22.25
N GLY A 776 -4.90 -4.82 -21.25
CA GLY A 776 -4.60 -3.69 -20.38
C GLY A 776 -5.60 -2.56 -20.56
N THR A 777 -5.17 -1.35 -20.87
CA THR A 777 -6.07 -0.24 -21.13
C THR A 777 -6.15 0.08 -22.61
N GLY A 778 -7.36 0.11 -23.14
CA GLY A 778 -7.70 0.46 -24.51
C GLY A 778 -8.42 -0.69 -25.21
N ASN A 779 -8.51 -0.68 -26.54
CA ASN A 779 -9.31 -1.66 -27.27
C ASN A 779 -8.36 -2.66 -27.92
N ASP A 780 -8.20 -3.81 -27.27
CA ASP A 780 -7.15 -4.75 -27.60
C ASP A 780 -7.66 -5.92 -28.44
N ILE A 781 -6.76 -6.57 -29.16
CA ILE A 781 -7.02 -7.80 -29.92
C ILE A 781 -6.13 -8.89 -29.34
N ILE A 782 -6.76 -9.95 -28.83
CA ILE A 782 -6.07 -10.98 -28.05
C ILE A 782 -6.32 -12.36 -28.69
N GLU A 783 -5.25 -13.04 -29.10
CA GLU A 783 -5.27 -14.37 -29.72
C GLU A 783 -4.34 -15.32 -28.95
N GLY A 784 -4.91 -16.28 -28.21
CA GLY A 784 -4.13 -17.26 -27.45
C GLY A 784 -3.26 -18.13 -28.37
N GLY A 785 -3.90 -18.89 -29.25
CA GLY A 785 -3.21 -19.71 -30.24
C GLY A 785 -3.53 -21.18 -30.07
N ALA A 786 -2.50 -22.03 -29.98
CA ALA A 786 -2.62 -23.46 -29.71
C ALA A 786 -2.14 -23.75 -28.29
N GLY A 787 -2.78 -24.70 -27.60
CA GLY A 787 -2.60 -24.93 -26.17
C GLY A 787 -3.73 -24.32 -25.37
N ARG A 788 -3.58 -24.26 -24.03
CA ARG A 788 -4.62 -23.77 -23.13
C ARG A 788 -4.23 -22.39 -22.62
N ASP A 789 -4.91 -21.39 -23.15
CA ASP A 789 -4.55 -19.99 -22.91
C ASP A 789 -5.47 -19.31 -21.91
N VAL A 790 -4.93 -18.30 -21.23
CA VAL A 790 -5.67 -17.41 -20.34
C VAL A 790 -5.64 -16.01 -20.92
N LEU A 791 -6.81 -15.49 -21.29
CA LEU A 791 -6.96 -14.21 -21.97
C LEU A 791 -7.69 -13.22 -21.05
N VAL A 792 -7.14 -12.00 -20.93
CA VAL A 792 -7.68 -10.93 -20.10
C VAL A 792 -7.67 -9.63 -20.91
N GLY A 793 -8.83 -9.02 -21.12
CA GLY A 793 -8.95 -7.76 -21.87
C GLY A 793 -8.61 -6.54 -21.01
N ALA A 794 -9.08 -6.57 -19.77
CA ALA A 794 -9.10 -5.48 -18.80
C ALA A 794 -10.04 -4.34 -19.17
N LYS A 795 -9.54 -3.14 -19.49
CA LYS A 795 -10.40 -1.95 -19.65
C LYS A 795 -10.45 -1.51 -21.11
N GLY A 796 -11.63 -1.59 -21.71
CA GLY A 796 -11.93 -1.08 -23.04
C GLY A 796 -12.77 -2.06 -23.84
N ALA A 797 -12.91 -1.81 -25.14
CA ALA A 797 -13.74 -2.65 -26.01
C ALA A 797 -12.87 -3.71 -26.70
N ASP A 798 -12.71 -4.85 -26.03
CA ASP A 798 -11.69 -5.84 -26.42
C ASP A 798 -12.21 -6.89 -27.39
N SER A 799 -11.31 -7.52 -28.15
CA SER A 799 -11.63 -8.54 -29.14
C SER A 799 -10.80 -9.81 -28.91
N PHE A 800 -11.44 -10.84 -28.40
CA PHE A 800 -10.85 -12.16 -28.20
C PHE A 800 -11.00 -13.00 -29.47
N VAL A 801 -9.89 -13.38 -30.09
CA VAL A 801 -9.85 -14.07 -31.39
C VAL A 801 -9.52 -15.55 -31.19
N PHE A 802 -10.32 -16.43 -31.79
CA PHE A 802 -10.10 -17.87 -31.77
C PHE A 802 -10.05 -18.43 -33.20
N ASP A 803 -8.94 -19.07 -33.56
CA ASP A 803 -8.85 -19.87 -34.79
C ASP A 803 -9.36 -21.29 -34.55
N LEU A 804 -10.49 -21.63 -35.16
CA LEU A 804 -11.13 -22.94 -34.98
C LEU A 804 -10.34 -24.12 -35.57
N LYS A 805 -9.25 -23.87 -36.31
CA LYS A 805 -8.31 -24.92 -36.74
C LYS A 805 -7.30 -25.32 -35.67
N SER A 806 -7.14 -24.50 -34.63
CA SER A 806 -6.12 -24.64 -33.59
C SER A 806 -6.67 -25.07 -32.23
N ILE A 807 -7.96 -25.48 -32.16
CA ILE A 807 -8.57 -25.97 -30.91
C ILE A 807 -8.03 -27.36 -30.57
N ASP A 808 -6.90 -27.42 -29.86
CA ASP A 808 -6.35 -28.65 -29.29
C ASP A 808 -6.44 -28.67 -27.75
N ALA A 809 -6.59 -27.51 -27.09
CA ALA A 809 -7.03 -27.37 -25.70
C ALA A 809 -8.10 -26.25 -25.52
N ILE A 810 -8.56 -26.04 -24.29
CA ILE A 810 -9.71 -25.16 -23.97
C ILE A 810 -9.19 -23.87 -23.35
N ASP A 811 -9.27 -22.77 -24.08
CA ASP A 811 -8.89 -21.44 -23.58
C ASP A 811 -9.91 -20.86 -22.60
N PHE A 812 -9.46 -19.86 -21.84
CA PHE A 812 -10.27 -19.18 -20.84
C PHE A 812 -10.15 -17.65 -20.91
N VAL A 813 -11.26 -16.99 -21.25
CA VAL A 813 -11.42 -15.53 -21.13
C VAL A 813 -11.87 -15.21 -19.72
N ARG A 814 -11.10 -14.39 -18.98
CA ARG A 814 -11.32 -14.18 -17.54
C ARG A 814 -12.30 -13.08 -17.17
N ASP A 815 -12.44 -12.06 -18.00
CA ASP A 815 -13.04 -10.78 -17.59
C ASP A 815 -13.97 -10.15 -18.62
N PHE A 816 -14.57 -10.97 -19.48
CA PHE A 816 -15.46 -10.50 -20.54
C PHE A 816 -16.57 -9.57 -19.98
N ASP A 817 -16.61 -8.33 -20.46
CA ASP A 817 -17.60 -7.31 -20.10
C ASP A 817 -18.35 -6.77 -21.33
N SER A 818 -19.55 -7.30 -21.55
CA SER A 818 -20.48 -6.81 -22.58
C SER A 818 -20.85 -5.32 -22.48
N ARG A 819 -20.65 -4.67 -21.33
CA ARG A 819 -20.94 -3.23 -21.16
C ARG A 819 -19.84 -2.35 -21.76
N GLU A 820 -18.63 -2.87 -21.87
CA GLU A 820 -17.49 -2.21 -22.51
C GLU A 820 -17.48 -2.46 -24.03
N ASN A 821 -18.34 -3.39 -24.49
CA ASN A 821 -18.48 -3.90 -25.86
C ASN A 821 -17.38 -4.86 -26.27
N ASP A 822 -16.95 -5.71 -25.33
CA ASP A 822 -16.10 -6.85 -25.62
C ASP A 822 -16.73 -7.77 -26.66
N ARG A 823 -15.86 -8.42 -27.44
CA ARG A 823 -16.26 -9.27 -28.55
C ARG A 823 -15.45 -10.53 -28.58
N ILE A 824 -16.10 -11.59 -29.05
CA ILE A 824 -15.45 -12.84 -29.41
C ILE A 824 -15.48 -12.97 -30.92
N ILE A 825 -14.34 -13.27 -31.54
CA ILE A 825 -14.19 -13.40 -32.97
C ILE A 825 -13.74 -14.83 -33.27
N LEU A 826 -14.50 -15.56 -34.08
CA LEU A 826 -14.15 -16.90 -34.52
C LEU A 826 -13.68 -16.86 -35.98
N HIS A 827 -12.47 -17.36 -36.21
CA HIS A 827 -11.84 -17.50 -37.52
C HIS A 827 -11.89 -18.95 -38.02
N ASN A 828 -11.81 -19.12 -39.35
CA ASN A 828 -11.81 -20.41 -40.04
C ASN A 828 -13.03 -21.31 -39.74
N ALA A 829 -14.19 -20.70 -39.54
CA ALA A 829 -15.42 -21.39 -39.17
C ALA A 829 -16.04 -22.25 -40.29
N ASP A 830 -15.47 -22.27 -41.51
CA ASP A 830 -15.97 -23.13 -42.61
C ASP A 830 -15.98 -24.64 -42.27
N ALA A 831 -15.21 -25.04 -41.25
CA ALA A 831 -15.15 -26.41 -40.74
C ALA A 831 -16.30 -26.78 -39.78
N LEU A 832 -17.01 -25.79 -39.21
CA LEU A 832 -18.06 -25.95 -38.21
C LEU A 832 -19.28 -25.14 -38.65
N GLN A 833 -20.43 -25.77 -38.93
CA GLN A 833 -21.59 -24.98 -39.33
C GLN A 833 -21.98 -24.06 -38.17
N VAL A 834 -21.82 -22.74 -38.24
CA VAL A 834 -21.96 -21.86 -37.06
C VAL A 834 -23.35 -21.87 -36.41
N ASN A 835 -24.38 -22.34 -37.12
CA ASN A 835 -25.67 -22.67 -36.52
C ASN A 835 -25.62 -23.85 -35.52
N GLN A 836 -24.45 -24.46 -35.33
CA GLN A 836 -24.13 -25.51 -34.36
C GLN A 836 -23.31 -24.97 -33.17
N VAL A 837 -22.96 -23.68 -33.14
CA VAL A 837 -22.31 -23.06 -31.97
C VAL A 837 -23.38 -22.64 -30.96
N THR A 838 -23.22 -23.04 -29.71
CA THR A 838 -24.09 -22.71 -28.58
C THR A 838 -23.30 -22.08 -27.45
N ILE A 839 -23.96 -21.19 -26.71
CA ILE A 839 -23.47 -20.68 -25.44
C ILE A 839 -24.26 -21.40 -24.35
N GLU A 840 -23.55 -22.09 -23.46
CA GLU A 840 -24.16 -22.92 -22.42
C GLU A 840 -23.54 -22.58 -21.06
N THR A 841 -24.40 -22.38 -20.06
CA THR A 841 -23.96 -22.13 -18.69
C THR A 841 -24.20 -23.37 -17.84
N ASP A 842 -23.12 -23.96 -17.33
CA ASP A 842 -23.16 -25.13 -16.43
C ASP A 842 -22.48 -24.79 -15.10
N ALA A 843 -23.18 -25.03 -13.99
CA ALA A 843 -22.67 -24.81 -12.64
C ALA A 843 -22.07 -23.39 -12.41
N GLY A 844 -22.60 -22.38 -13.09
CA GLY A 844 -22.17 -20.98 -12.97
C GLY A 844 -20.99 -20.58 -13.86
N ARG A 845 -20.52 -21.48 -14.74
CA ARG A 845 -19.48 -21.20 -15.74
C ARG A 845 -20.11 -21.14 -17.12
N THR A 846 -19.68 -20.19 -17.95
CA THR A 846 -20.20 -20.01 -19.31
C THR A 846 -19.22 -20.58 -20.32
N PHE A 847 -19.73 -21.42 -21.21
CA PHE A 847 -18.94 -22.11 -22.23
C PHE A 847 -19.49 -21.78 -23.61
N VAL A 848 -18.58 -21.61 -24.57
CA VAL A 848 -18.93 -21.62 -25.98
C VAL A 848 -18.63 -23.02 -26.52
N ARG A 849 -19.64 -23.64 -27.13
CA ARG A 849 -19.60 -25.05 -27.53
C ARG A 849 -20.06 -25.23 -28.96
N HIS A 850 -19.64 -26.32 -29.58
CA HIS A 850 -20.07 -26.74 -30.91
C HIS A 850 -20.82 -28.08 -30.83
N ILE A 851 -21.97 -28.18 -31.49
CA ILE A 851 -22.86 -29.33 -31.47
C ILE A 851 -23.05 -29.91 -32.88
N ALA A 852 -22.32 -30.97 -33.20
CA ALA A 852 -22.47 -31.70 -34.47
C ALA A 852 -22.83 -33.17 -34.23
N ASP A 853 -23.85 -33.66 -34.95
CA ASP A 853 -24.29 -35.06 -34.93
C ASP A 853 -24.57 -35.65 -33.52
N GLY A 854 -24.86 -34.80 -32.55
CA GLY A 854 -25.13 -35.17 -31.15
C GLY A 854 -23.90 -35.22 -30.24
N GLU A 855 -22.71 -34.90 -30.76
CA GLU A 855 -21.51 -34.66 -29.97
C GLU A 855 -21.39 -33.16 -29.62
N VAL A 856 -21.02 -32.88 -28.37
CA VAL A 856 -20.81 -31.51 -27.86
C VAL A 856 -19.32 -31.34 -27.59
N THR A 857 -18.70 -30.38 -28.26
CA THR A 857 -17.30 -30.02 -28.07
C THR A 857 -17.23 -28.63 -27.44
N THR A 858 -16.49 -28.47 -26.34
CA THR A 858 -16.22 -27.14 -25.78
C THR A 858 -15.12 -26.49 -26.59
N LEU A 859 -15.35 -25.26 -27.03
CA LEU A 859 -14.38 -24.46 -27.78
C LEU A 859 -13.51 -23.67 -26.79
N PHE A 860 -14.14 -22.88 -25.92
CA PHE A 860 -13.48 -22.10 -24.87
C PHE A 860 -14.48 -21.76 -23.75
N GLU A 861 -13.94 -21.28 -22.64
CA GLU A 861 -14.67 -20.81 -21.47
C GLU A 861 -14.59 -19.30 -21.33
N VAL A 862 -15.66 -18.70 -20.80
CA VAL A 862 -15.76 -17.26 -20.57
C VAL A 862 -16.28 -17.00 -19.16
N ALA A 863 -15.55 -16.20 -18.39
CA ALA A 863 -16.02 -15.61 -17.15
C ALA A 863 -16.52 -14.19 -17.39
N MET A 864 -17.71 -13.88 -16.84
CA MET A 864 -18.37 -12.59 -16.96
C MET A 864 -18.15 -11.79 -15.68
N THR A 865 -17.64 -10.56 -15.76
CA THR A 865 -17.27 -9.74 -14.58
C THR A 865 -18.15 -8.49 -14.40
N GLY A 866 -18.81 -8.00 -15.46
CA GLY A 866 -19.60 -6.75 -15.44
C GLY A 866 -21.13 -6.89 -15.36
N GLY A 867 -21.67 -8.09 -15.53
CA GLY A 867 -23.11 -8.31 -15.69
C GLY A 867 -23.61 -8.03 -17.12
N GLY A 868 -24.54 -8.85 -17.59
CA GLY A 868 -24.93 -8.99 -19.00
C GLY A 868 -24.96 -10.47 -19.38
N ASP A 869 -25.64 -10.82 -20.47
CA ASP A 869 -25.67 -12.19 -20.99
C ASP A 869 -24.85 -12.24 -22.28
N LEU A 870 -23.84 -13.11 -22.36
CA LEU A 870 -23.22 -13.45 -23.64
C LEU A 870 -24.30 -14.15 -24.48
N SER A 871 -24.67 -13.56 -25.63
CA SER A 871 -25.75 -14.09 -26.46
C SER A 871 -25.34 -14.15 -27.92
N LEU A 872 -25.86 -15.13 -28.65
CA LEU A 872 -25.70 -15.24 -30.10
C LEU A 872 -26.45 -14.14 -30.89
N ALA A 873 -26.98 -13.10 -30.22
CA ALA A 873 -27.96 -12.18 -30.79
C ALA A 873 -27.40 -11.21 -31.84
N GLU A 874 -26.08 -10.99 -31.88
CA GLU A 874 -25.42 -10.09 -32.84
C GLU A 874 -24.36 -10.81 -33.66
N VAL A 875 -24.78 -11.80 -34.47
CA VAL A 875 -23.96 -12.24 -35.61
C VAL A 875 -23.94 -11.12 -36.65
N LEU A 876 -22.98 -10.21 -36.55
CA LEU A 876 -22.70 -9.27 -37.64
C LEU A 876 -22.24 -10.08 -38.85
N GLN A 877 -23.03 -10.01 -39.91
CA GLN A 877 -22.76 -10.69 -41.19
C GLN A 877 -21.35 -10.38 -41.71
N SER A 878 -20.57 -11.45 -41.88
CA SER A 878 -19.55 -11.69 -42.90
C SER A 878 -18.93 -10.43 -43.54
N ASN A 879 -17.76 -10.00 -43.04
CA ASN A 879 -16.93 -9.07 -43.83
C ASN A 879 -16.20 -9.75 -44.99
N ASN A 880 -16.25 -11.09 -45.09
CA ASN A 880 -15.70 -11.84 -46.23
C ASN A 880 -16.78 -12.61 -46.99
N SER A 881 -16.76 -12.49 -48.32
CA SER A 881 -17.68 -13.16 -49.24
C SER A 881 -17.62 -14.71 -49.24
N ASP A 882 -16.82 -15.31 -48.35
CA ASP A 882 -16.63 -16.77 -48.20
C ASP A 882 -17.34 -17.39 -46.98
N GLY A 883 -17.71 -16.60 -45.96
CA GLY A 883 -18.42 -17.08 -44.76
C GLY A 883 -17.53 -17.62 -43.63
N SER A 884 -16.23 -17.31 -43.63
CA SER A 884 -15.23 -17.93 -42.75
C SER A 884 -14.99 -17.28 -41.37
N THR A 885 -15.58 -16.11 -41.10
CA THR A 885 -15.38 -15.31 -39.87
C THR A 885 -16.71 -14.92 -39.21
N TYR A 886 -16.81 -15.06 -37.88
CA TYR A 886 -17.99 -14.73 -37.08
C TYR A 886 -17.64 -13.89 -35.85
N ILE A 887 -18.48 -12.93 -35.49
CA ILE A 887 -18.29 -12.04 -34.34
C ILE A 887 -19.48 -12.21 -33.39
N PHE A 888 -19.20 -12.29 -32.09
CA PHE A 888 -20.14 -12.36 -30.98
C PHE A 888 -19.86 -11.16 -30.06
N SER A 889 -20.89 -10.55 -29.51
CA SER A 889 -20.82 -9.37 -28.64
C SER A 889 -21.70 -9.53 -27.41
#